data_AF-A0A2D1KND4-F1
#
_entry.id   AF-A0A2D1KND4-F1
#
_cell.length_a   1.000
_cell.length_b   1.000
_cell.length_c   1.000
_cell.angle_alpha   90.00
_cell.angle_beta   90.00
_cell.angle_gamma   90.00
#
_symmetry.space_group_name_H-M   'P 1'
#
loop_
_entity.id
_entity.type
_entity.pdbx_description
1 polymer ?
#
loop_
_entity_poly.entity_id
_entity_poly.type
_entity_poly.pdbx_seq_one_letter_code
_entity_poly.pdbx_strand_id
1 'polypeptide(L)'
;MLDQIGTQLKKYQHEAFLFAGHYGIEKEGQRVNTQGDLSQTPLPFTQPHPYVKNDFAQAQAEVATDYFDTCQQTFQQLQGLDAVLLRALPENEILWPLSMPPALPSAAEIKIAAPTAAGLHYRQKIARKYGYQMQMMSAVHVNFSLSERLMRFLFEVHYHAQFNDDYIAFHNAAYLKLTQNYLRYRYVLTYLFGASPLAAANFSTAVPDHLVRSLHASRRFGYVNRASQEVSFQSITAYVADLQQLIDNGELQGPREFYSPVRLHGNSLAELESAGIHYLELRNLDIDPYAADGLSATTLNFFRLFLAYLLVTPSVPVEQAPTVLVQAAAQNETVALGSPLGVSRLQPQLQEFMQSLGKFAQDFQAPIELQQALQTMQARVVDYRLTPSYRLSEEINGGSLQQFALRQAQTFKQQAIAQPYQLPGYTQLAADSQLLLANAYQRGLAVRLLDEQAGVLQLAEHEVIGPGASTRLNSQTAVMASQNKLVTKKLLGQAGLIVPAGAEYTQVATAMADFADLAKQGLVVKPKRGTKGQGITVFQTAPTAELFKVALERALTTGTSALVENYVPGTVYRFLVIAGRVCAVAECMPANVVGDGRQALTALVVRKNKQANRGLNRPLRPLPLDGQTDFDLQQQGLQRSIIPARGNQVNLRLAATFATGADAVDVTADMDASYKEVAVAAAQALQLQVAGVDIVIDNLYQPVDAAHPELATVLSVTARPELAVHEAPYFGTAQPVTAALLDQLLTK
;
A
#
# COMPACT_ATOMS: atom_id res chain seq x y z
N MET A 1 0.17 12.56 40.99
CA MET A 1 0.37 13.25 39.69
C MET A 1 1.57 12.64 38.99
N LEU A 2 1.49 12.38 37.68
CA LEU A 2 2.51 11.63 36.93
C LEU A 2 3.58 12.57 36.34
N ASP A 3 4.22 13.39 37.17
CA ASP A 3 5.12 14.47 36.71
C ASP A 3 6.59 14.04 36.64
N GLN A 4 6.90 12.81 37.06
CA GLN A 4 8.26 12.28 37.07
C GLN A 4 8.61 11.47 35.82
N ILE A 5 7.70 11.33 34.84
CA ILE A 5 7.91 10.48 33.64
C ILE A 5 9.23 10.84 32.94
N GLY A 6 9.42 12.11 32.57
CA GLY A 6 10.64 12.56 31.89
C GLY A 6 11.91 12.38 32.73
N THR A 7 11.81 12.64 34.05
CA THR A 7 12.92 12.46 35.00
C THR A 7 13.36 11.01 35.09
N GLN A 8 12.41 10.07 35.20
CA GLN A 8 12.72 8.65 35.27
C GLN A 8 13.35 8.15 33.96
N LEU A 9 12.83 8.55 32.80
CA LEU A 9 13.41 8.15 31.52
C LEU A 9 14.88 8.60 31.38
N LYS A 10 15.19 9.85 31.75
CA LYS A 10 16.57 10.35 31.75
C LYS A 10 17.47 9.65 32.76
N LYS A 11 16.94 9.40 33.98
CA LYS A 11 17.68 8.69 35.05
C LYS A 11 18.17 7.31 34.58
N TYR A 12 17.36 6.60 33.81
CA TYR A 12 17.65 5.24 33.33
C TYR A 12 18.11 5.18 31.85
N GLN A 13 18.32 6.32 31.18
CA GLN A 13 18.75 6.40 29.78
C GLN A 13 17.81 5.65 28.81
N HIS A 14 16.50 5.85 28.97
CA HIS A 14 15.44 5.23 28.17
C HIS A 14 14.56 6.25 27.44
N GLU A 15 15.11 7.41 27.08
CA GLU A 15 14.42 8.48 26.38
C GLU A 15 13.75 8.00 25.09
N ALA A 16 14.36 7.04 24.38
CA ALA A 16 13.81 6.43 23.16
C ALA A 16 12.44 5.77 23.37
N PHE A 17 12.11 5.28 24.57
CA PHE A 17 10.80 4.67 24.85
C PHE A 17 9.66 5.68 24.73
N LEU A 18 9.95 6.96 24.95
CA LEU A 18 8.95 8.03 24.89
C LEU A 18 8.38 8.23 23.48
N PHE A 19 9.15 7.88 22.46
CA PHE A 19 8.74 7.97 21.06
C PHE A 19 8.19 6.64 20.54
N ALA A 20 8.06 5.59 21.38
CA ALA A 20 7.43 4.35 20.98
C ALA A 20 5.90 4.44 21.21
N GLY A 21 5.13 3.92 20.26
CA GLY A 21 3.67 3.85 20.34
C GLY A 21 3.12 3.19 19.09
N HIS A 22 1.85 2.82 19.13
CA HIS A 22 1.18 2.24 17.97
C HIS A 22 0.25 3.27 17.33
N TYR A 23 0.17 3.26 16.01
CA TYR A 23 -0.58 4.22 15.22
C TYR A 23 -1.53 3.49 14.26
N GLY A 24 -2.75 4.01 14.16
CA GLY A 24 -3.70 3.68 13.10
C GLY A 24 -4.32 4.98 12.57
N ILE A 25 -4.82 4.95 11.34
CA ILE A 25 -5.44 6.10 10.69
C ILE A 25 -6.83 5.71 10.18
N GLU A 26 -7.79 6.60 10.39
CA GLU A 26 -9.07 6.59 9.67
C GLU A 26 -9.11 7.87 8.82
N LYS A 27 -9.36 7.73 7.53
CA LYS A 27 -9.42 8.84 6.57
C LYS A 27 -10.76 8.78 5.86
N GLU A 28 -11.55 9.82 6.05
CA GLU A 28 -12.82 9.97 5.37
C GLU A 28 -12.68 10.83 4.10
N GLY A 29 -13.58 10.63 3.14
CA GLY A 29 -13.68 11.49 1.97
C GLY A 29 -14.96 11.28 1.19
N GLN A 30 -15.54 12.38 0.71
CA GLN A 30 -16.76 12.32 -0.12
C GLN A 30 -16.41 11.90 -1.55
N ARG A 31 -17.09 10.90 -2.08
CA ARG A 31 -17.03 10.57 -3.50
C ARG A 31 -17.95 11.51 -4.27
N VAL A 32 -17.39 12.18 -5.26
CA VAL A 32 -18.11 13.13 -6.12
C VAL A 32 -17.89 12.81 -7.59
N ASN A 33 -18.80 13.24 -8.45
CA ASN A 33 -18.57 13.23 -9.89
C ASN A 33 -17.57 14.34 -10.31
N THR A 34 -17.25 14.45 -11.60
CA THR A 34 -16.33 15.48 -12.12
C THR A 34 -16.87 16.92 -12.03
N GLN A 35 -18.14 17.13 -11.69
CA GLN A 35 -18.75 18.43 -11.42
C GLN A 35 -18.78 18.78 -9.92
N GLY A 36 -18.52 17.81 -9.04
CA GLY A 36 -18.57 17.99 -7.58
C GLY A 36 -19.87 17.54 -6.93
N ASP A 37 -20.79 16.93 -7.67
CA ASP A 37 -22.02 16.38 -7.08
C ASP A 37 -21.72 15.05 -6.38
N LEU A 38 -22.36 14.82 -5.23
CA LEU A 38 -22.18 13.60 -4.45
C LEU A 38 -22.54 12.34 -5.25
N SER A 39 -21.68 11.32 -5.17
CA SER A 39 -21.93 10.03 -5.78
C SER A 39 -23.20 9.37 -5.23
N GLN A 40 -23.95 8.76 -6.13
CA GLN A 40 -25.18 8.02 -5.84
C GLN A 40 -25.00 6.50 -5.93
N THR A 41 -23.80 6.03 -6.27
CA THR A 41 -23.44 4.61 -6.45
C THR A 41 -22.94 4.01 -5.15
N PRO A 42 -23.10 2.70 -4.87
CA PRO A 42 -22.50 2.07 -3.70
C PRO A 42 -20.96 2.07 -3.77
N LEU A 43 -20.28 1.87 -2.64
CA LEU A 43 -18.84 1.59 -2.68
C LEU A 43 -18.56 0.30 -3.46
N PRO A 44 -17.51 0.25 -4.31
CA PRO A 44 -17.18 -0.90 -5.14
C PRO A 44 -16.43 -2.01 -4.37
N PHE A 45 -16.87 -2.29 -3.15
CA PHE A 45 -16.27 -3.25 -2.22
C PHE A 45 -17.34 -4.11 -1.56
N THR A 46 -17.06 -5.40 -1.38
CA THR A 46 -17.96 -6.29 -0.62
C THR A 46 -17.90 -5.90 0.85
N GLN A 47 -19.06 -5.67 1.47
CA GLN A 47 -19.18 -5.31 2.88
C GLN A 47 -19.62 -6.53 3.73
N PRO A 48 -19.15 -6.69 4.98
CA PRO A 48 -18.24 -5.79 5.69
C PRO A 48 -16.79 -5.91 5.20
N HIS A 49 -16.17 -4.77 4.95
CA HIS A 49 -14.76 -4.69 4.59
C HIS A 49 -13.98 -4.07 5.76
N PRO A 50 -12.88 -4.68 6.24
CA PRO A 50 -12.17 -4.18 7.41
C PRO A 50 -11.52 -2.82 7.17
N TYR A 51 -11.04 -2.58 5.94
CA TYR A 51 -10.27 -1.38 5.60
C TYR A 51 -11.01 -0.25 4.87
N VAL A 52 -12.08 -0.53 4.12
CA VAL A 52 -12.73 0.44 3.23
C VAL A 52 -14.24 0.33 3.37
N LYS A 53 -14.84 1.29 4.06
CA LYS A 53 -16.26 1.26 4.42
C LYS A 53 -16.89 2.63 4.16
N ASN A 54 -18.18 2.72 4.43
CA ASN A 54 -18.85 4.01 4.51
C ASN A 54 -18.86 4.52 5.95
N ASP A 55 -18.56 5.80 6.13
CA ASP A 55 -19.03 6.51 7.32
C ASP A 55 -20.55 6.80 7.18
N PHE A 56 -21.04 8.00 7.46
CA PHE A 56 -22.47 8.28 7.58
C PHE A 56 -23.24 8.06 6.28
N ALA A 57 -22.74 8.60 5.16
CA ALA A 57 -23.40 8.56 3.87
C ALA A 57 -22.77 7.54 2.91
N GLN A 58 -23.56 7.07 1.94
CA GLN A 58 -23.10 6.20 0.86
C GLN A 58 -21.97 6.86 0.04
N ALA A 59 -22.03 8.18 -0.13
CA ALA A 59 -20.99 8.95 -0.80
C ALA A 59 -19.71 9.08 0.05
N GLN A 60 -19.77 8.93 1.36
CA GLN A 60 -18.65 9.14 2.27
C GLN A 60 -17.86 7.84 2.44
N ALA A 61 -16.74 7.73 1.75
CA ALA A 61 -15.79 6.63 1.92
C ALA A 61 -14.95 6.88 3.17
N GLU A 62 -14.60 5.80 3.87
CA GLU A 62 -13.66 5.80 4.99
C GLU A 62 -12.64 4.69 4.77
N VAL A 63 -11.36 5.07 4.74
CA VAL A 63 -10.21 4.15 4.74
C VAL A 63 -9.68 4.05 6.15
N ALA A 64 -9.59 2.84 6.70
CA ALA A 64 -9.04 2.58 8.03
C ALA A 64 -7.84 1.63 7.92
N THR A 65 -6.72 1.99 8.54
CA THR A 65 -5.53 1.14 8.63
C THR A 65 -5.59 0.22 9.84
N ASP A 66 -4.79 -0.85 9.81
CA ASP A 66 -4.35 -1.58 10.99
C ASP A 66 -3.48 -0.69 11.90
N TYR A 67 -3.08 -1.25 13.04
CA TYR A 67 -2.25 -0.61 14.05
C TYR A 67 -0.79 -1.04 13.89
N PHE A 68 0.14 -0.08 13.85
CA PHE A 68 1.56 -0.34 13.64
C PHE A 68 2.46 0.40 14.62
N ASP A 69 3.62 -0.17 14.91
CA ASP A 69 4.66 0.41 15.78
C ASP A 69 5.32 1.68 15.20
N THR A 70 5.17 1.90 13.89
CA THR A 70 5.83 2.99 13.18
C THR A 70 4.87 3.76 12.28
N CYS A 71 5.11 5.07 12.19
CA CYS A 71 4.46 5.95 11.23
C CYS A 71 4.67 5.43 9.79
N GLN A 72 5.85 4.89 9.49
CA GLN A 72 6.18 4.37 8.16
C GLN A 72 5.20 3.26 7.75
N GLN A 73 5.04 2.21 8.55
CA GLN A 73 4.14 1.10 8.24
C GLN A 73 2.68 1.55 8.11
N THR A 74 2.25 2.46 8.99
CA THR A 74 0.91 3.06 8.94
C THR A 74 0.67 3.77 7.60
N PHE A 75 1.64 4.57 7.13
CA PHE A 75 1.55 5.24 5.84
C PHE A 75 1.65 4.28 4.65
N GLN A 76 2.48 3.24 4.74
CA GLN A 76 2.58 2.23 3.68
C GLN A 76 1.21 1.59 3.42
N GLN A 77 0.50 1.19 4.48
CA GLN A 77 -0.83 0.63 4.33
C GLN A 77 -1.86 1.66 3.86
N LEU A 78 -1.87 2.87 4.44
CA LEU A 78 -2.79 3.93 4.02
C LEU A 78 -2.67 4.21 2.51
N GLN A 79 -1.43 4.37 2.01
CA GLN A 79 -1.15 4.60 0.60
C GLN A 79 -1.62 3.45 -0.29
N GLY A 80 -1.42 2.20 0.14
CA GLY A 80 -1.89 1.03 -0.58
C GLY A 80 -3.42 0.98 -0.65
N LEU A 81 -4.09 1.22 0.48
CA LEU A 81 -5.55 1.22 0.58
C LEU A 81 -6.19 2.36 -0.22
N ASP A 82 -5.64 3.58 -0.14
CA ASP A 82 -6.13 4.73 -0.91
C ASP A 82 -5.95 4.50 -2.42
N ALA A 83 -4.83 3.92 -2.84
CA ALA A 83 -4.62 3.55 -4.24
C ALA A 83 -5.65 2.51 -4.71
N VAL A 84 -5.94 1.49 -3.89
CA VAL A 84 -6.97 0.48 -4.18
C VAL A 84 -8.36 1.12 -4.26
N LEU A 85 -8.72 1.99 -3.31
CA LEU A 85 -9.97 2.75 -3.33
C LEU A 85 -10.09 3.57 -4.63
N LEU A 86 -9.13 4.45 -4.93
CA LEU A 86 -9.18 5.34 -6.09
C LEU A 86 -9.22 4.59 -7.42
N ARG A 87 -8.55 3.44 -7.52
CA ARG A 87 -8.56 2.57 -8.71
C ARG A 87 -9.88 1.82 -8.88
N ALA A 88 -10.56 1.49 -7.78
CA ALA A 88 -11.85 0.80 -7.82
C ALA A 88 -13.03 1.75 -8.11
N LEU A 89 -12.88 3.06 -7.86
CA LEU A 89 -13.93 4.03 -8.15
C LEU A 89 -14.24 4.11 -9.66
N PRO A 90 -15.52 4.27 -10.05
CA PRO A 90 -15.91 4.53 -11.44
C PRO A 90 -15.11 5.68 -12.06
N GLU A 91 -14.82 5.65 -13.36
CA GLU A 91 -13.96 6.64 -14.03
C GLU A 91 -14.37 8.09 -13.77
N ASN A 92 -15.68 8.36 -13.71
CA ASN A 92 -16.25 9.68 -13.46
C ASN A 92 -16.32 10.11 -11.99
N GLU A 93 -15.92 9.25 -11.04
CA GLU A 93 -15.91 9.55 -9.61
C GLU A 93 -14.52 9.88 -9.08
N ILE A 94 -14.40 10.85 -8.21
CA ILE A 94 -13.16 11.26 -7.54
C ILE A 94 -13.41 11.41 -6.04
N LEU A 95 -12.35 11.34 -5.24
CA LEU A 95 -12.42 11.56 -3.80
C LEU A 95 -12.18 13.04 -3.48
N TRP A 96 -13.17 13.69 -2.87
CA TRP A 96 -13.12 15.09 -2.48
C TRP A 96 -12.03 15.32 -1.43
N PRO A 97 -11.14 16.32 -1.60
CA PRO A 97 -9.92 16.45 -0.80
C PRO A 97 -10.07 17.45 0.36
N LEU A 98 -11.29 17.86 0.73
CA LEU A 98 -11.54 18.85 1.78
C LEU A 98 -12.42 18.26 2.87
N SER A 99 -12.22 18.71 4.11
CA SER A 99 -13.09 18.36 5.24
C SER A 99 -14.50 18.94 5.11
N MET A 100 -14.62 20.15 4.56
CA MET A 100 -15.93 20.70 4.23
C MET A 100 -16.45 20.01 2.96
N PRO A 101 -17.68 19.50 2.96
CA PRO A 101 -18.22 18.81 1.80
C PRO A 101 -18.37 19.76 0.60
N PRO A 102 -18.51 19.22 -0.62
CA PRO A 102 -18.98 20.01 -1.76
C PRO A 102 -20.37 20.60 -1.48
N ALA A 103 -20.91 21.36 -2.44
CA ALA A 103 -22.31 21.78 -2.37
C ALA A 103 -23.22 20.56 -2.17
N LEU A 104 -23.95 20.53 -1.06
CA LEU A 104 -24.81 19.42 -0.71
C LEU A 104 -26.13 19.52 -1.49
N PRO A 105 -26.69 18.37 -1.93
CA PRO A 105 -28.05 18.31 -2.46
C PRO A 105 -29.06 18.49 -1.32
N SER A 106 -30.35 18.35 -1.63
CA SER A 106 -31.36 18.34 -0.57
C SER A 106 -31.13 17.15 0.37
N ALA A 107 -31.51 17.29 1.66
CA ALA A 107 -31.32 16.22 2.64
C ALA A 107 -32.00 14.89 2.24
N ALA A 108 -33.07 14.95 1.44
CA ALA A 108 -33.78 13.77 0.91
C ALA A 108 -32.94 12.97 -0.10
N GLU A 109 -31.95 13.60 -0.74
CA GLU A 109 -31.06 12.99 -1.74
C GLU A 109 -29.78 12.42 -1.11
N ILE A 110 -29.51 12.71 0.16
CA ILE A 110 -28.36 12.16 0.89
C ILE A 110 -28.70 10.74 1.36
N LYS A 111 -28.11 9.75 0.70
CA LYS A 111 -28.28 8.33 1.07
C LYS A 111 -27.44 7.97 2.29
N ILE A 112 -28.11 7.66 3.41
CA ILE A 112 -27.46 7.14 4.61
C ILE A 112 -26.95 5.72 4.33
N ALA A 113 -25.68 5.46 4.59
CA ALA A 113 -25.14 4.10 4.59
C ALA A 113 -25.41 3.46 5.95
N ALA A 114 -25.68 2.15 6.01
CA ALA A 114 -25.59 1.37 7.24
C ALA A 114 -25.64 -0.12 6.90
N PRO A 115 -24.84 -0.98 7.55
CA PRO A 115 -24.83 -2.41 7.28
C PRO A 115 -26.08 -3.13 7.84
N THR A 116 -26.78 -2.52 8.80
CA THR A 116 -27.95 -3.12 9.48
C THR A 116 -29.09 -2.12 9.63
N ALA A 117 -30.32 -2.63 9.76
CA ALA A 117 -31.51 -1.80 10.01
C ALA A 117 -31.40 -0.98 11.32
N ALA A 118 -30.82 -1.57 12.36
CA ALA A 118 -30.56 -0.86 13.62
C ALA A 118 -29.54 0.28 13.43
N GLY A 119 -28.46 0.05 12.66
CA GLY A 119 -27.48 1.07 12.31
C GLY A 119 -28.09 2.20 11.48
N LEU A 120 -28.99 1.86 10.55
CA LEU A 120 -29.73 2.85 9.75
C LEU A 120 -30.61 3.74 10.64
N HIS A 121 -31.38 3.12 11.54
CA HIS A 121 -32.24 3.85 12.48
C HIS A 121 -31.44 4.76 13.42
N TYR A 122 -30.29 4.28 13.91
CA TYR A 122 -29.34 5.08 14.69
C TYR A 122 -28.87 6.32 13.90
N ARG A 123 -28.38 6.14 12.67
CA ARG A 123 -27.91 7.26 11.82
C ARG A 123 -29.04 8.23 11.45
N GLN A 124 -30.26 7.74 11.21
CA GLN A 124 -31.43 8.60 10.98
C GLN A 124 -31.76 9.48 12.20
N LYS A 125 -31.67 8.93 13.42
CA LYS A 125 -31.86 9.72 14.64
C LYS A 125 -30.77 10.79 14.81
N ILE A 126 -29.51 10.45 14.56
CA ILE A 126 -28.39 11.41 14.56
C ILE A 126 -28.65 12.54 13.56
N ALA A 127 -29.04 12.21 12.32
CA ALA A 127 -29.32 13.17 11.27
C ALA A 127 -30.50 14.11 11.63
N ARG A 128 -31.55 13.59 12.26
CA ARG A 128 -32.66 14.42 12.77
C ARG A 128 -32.23 15.34 13.91
N LYS A 129 -31.32 14.87 14.77
CA LYS A 129 -30.90 15.59 15.97
C LYS A 129 -29.90 16.72 15.68
N TYR A 130 -28.96 16.47 14.77
CA TYR A 130 -27.84 17.36 14.47
C TYR A 130 -27.84 17.93 13.05
N GLY A 131 -28.69 17.42 12.16
CA GLY A 131 -28.73 17.80 10.74
C GLY A 131 -27.81 16.93 9.87
N TYR A 132 -28.17 16.77 8.60
CA TYR A 132 -27.38 16.01 7.64
C TYR A 132 -26.07 16.71 7.30
N GLN A 133 -26.05 18.04 7.25
CA GLN A 133 -24.89 18.80 6.80
C GLN A 133 -23.67 18.57 7.69
N MET A 134 -23.84 18.54 9.02
CA MET A 134 -22.76 18.21 9.95
C MET A 134 -22.21 16.79 9.73
N GLN A 135 -23.09 15.82 9.42
CA GLN A 135 -22.69 14.44 9.16
C GLN A 135 -21.92 14.24 7.85
N MET A 136 -21.97 15.23 6.95
CA MET A 136 -21.27 15.17 5.66
C MET A 136 -19.85 15.76 5.73
N MET A 137 -19.44 16.31 6.88
CA MET A 137 -18.04 16.71 7.09
C MET A 137 -17.15 15.46 7.12
N SER A 138 -15.94 15.57 6.58
CA SER A 138 -14.97 14.48 6.58
C SER A 138 -13.70 14.88 7.31
N ALA A 139 -13.05 13.91 7.94
CA ALA A 139 -11.87 14.14 8.77
C ALA A 139 -10.82 13.04 8.61
N VAL A 140 -9.67 13.29 9.22
CA VAL A 140 -8.69 12.25 9.53
C VAL A 140 -8.74 12.00 11.03
N HIS A 141 -8.82 10.74 11.44
CA HIS A 141 -8.60 10.33 12.82
C HIS A 141 -7.24 9.63 12.95
N VAL A 142 -6.53 9.94 14.03
CA VAL A 142 -5.29 9.25 14.41
C VAL A 142 -5.57 8.43 15.66
N ASN A 143 -5.51 7.12 15.52
CA ASN A 143 -5.60 6.18 16.62
C ASN A 143 -4.20 5.96 17.20
N PHE A 144 -4.02 6.21 18.49
CA PHE A 144 -2.72 6.17 19.17
C PHE A 144 -2.77 5.38 20.47
N SER A 145 -1.85 4.45 20.67
CA SER A 145 -1.61 3.82 21.97
C SER A 145 -0.17 4.00 22.44
N LEU A 146 -0.03 4.17 23.75
CA LEU A 146 1.26 4.17 24.43
C LEU A 146 1.91 2.79 24.31
N SER A 147 3.23 2.75 24.17
CA SER A 147 3.97 1.49 24.17
C SER A 147 3.86 0.81 25.54
N GLU A 148 3.44 -0.46 25.57
CA GLU A 148 3.41 -1.27 26.80
C GLU A 148 4.80 -1.36 27.45
N ARG A 149 5.87 -1.34 26.63
CA ARG A 149 7.25 -1.29 27.11
C ARG A 149 7.54 -0.03 27.92
N LEU A 150 7.07 1.14 27.46
CA LEU A 150 7.19 2.40 28.19
C LEU A 150 6.38 2.35 29.49
N MET A 151 5.13 1.90 29.39
CA MET A 151 4.19 1.87 30.51
C MET A 151 4.64 0.95 31.64
N ARG A 152 5.00 -0.30 31.31
CA ARG A 152 5.56 -1.26 32.29
C ARG A 152 6.82 -0.73 32.94
N PHE A 153 7.74 -0.20 32.15
CA PHE A 153 8.97 0.39 32.67
C PHE A 153 8.68 1.49 33.71
N LEU A 154 7.84 2.48 33.37
CA LEU A 154 7.51 3.59 34.28
C LEU A 154 6.83 3.10 35.57
N PHE A 155 5.92 2.13 35.42
CA PHE A 155 5.24 1.53 36.56
C PHE A 155 6.23 0.86 37.51
N GLU A 156 7.03 -0.07 37.00
CA GLU A 156 7.98 -0.86 37.79
C GLU A 156 9.01 0.02 38.51
N VAL A 157 9.61 0.99 37.80
CA VAL A 157 10.72 1.77 38.38
C VAL A 157 10.30 2.90 39.31
N HIS A 158 9.04 3.34 39.27
CA HIS A 158 8.63 4.54 40.01
C HIS A 158 7.19 4.52 40.53
N TYR A 159 6.21 4.11 39.72
CA TYR A 159 4.80 4.32 40.05
C TYR A 159 4.11 3.15 40.76
N HIS A 160 4.68 1.95 40.82
CA HIS A 160 4.04 0.77 41.43
C HIS A 160 3.54 1.04 42.86
N ALA A 161 4.39 1.59 43.74
CA ALA A 161 4.01 1.90 45.11
C ALA A 161 2.97 3.04 45.21
N GLN A 162 3.02 4.02 44.31
CA GLN A 162 2.05 5.12 44.27
C GLN A 162 0.64 4.64 43.89
N PHE A 163 0.56 3.56 43.13
CA PHE A 163 -0.68 2.96 42.66
C PHE A 163 -1.01 1.64 43.36
N ASN A 164 -0.38 1.32 44.50
CA ASN A 164 -0.62 0.09 45.27
C ASN A 164 -0.52 -1.19 44.43
N ASP A 165 0.46 -1.26 43.54
CA ASP A 165 0.67 -2.33 42.56
C ASP A 165 -0.48 -2.54 41.56
N ASP A 166 -1.41 -1.58 41.45
CA ASP A 166 -2.45 -1.54 40.41
C ASP A 166 -1.93 -0.90 39.11
N TYR A 167 -1.53 -1.77 38.18
CA TYR A 167 -1.08 -1.34 36.86
C TYR A 167 -2.19 -0.65 36.06
N ILE A 168 -3.45 -1.10 36.15
CA ILE A 168 -4.56 -0.55 35.36
C ILE A 168 -4.90 0.87 35.83
N ALA A 169 -4.87 1.12 37.14
CA ALA A 169 -5.05 2.46 37.67
C ALA A 169 -3.95 3.43 37.20
N PHE A 170 -2.68 3.00 37.22
CA PHE A 170 -1.57 3.77 36.66
C PHE A 170 -1.74 4.03 35.15
N HIS A 171 -2.09 2.97 34.41
CA HIS A 171 -2.29 2.99 32.97
C HIS A 171 -3.37 4.00 32.57
N ASN A 172 -4.55 3.91 33.21
CA ASN A 172 -5.63 4.86 33.01
C ASN A 172 -5.22 6.29 33.37
N ALA A 173 -4.49 6.49 34.48
CA ALA A 173 -4.01 7.80 34.86
C ALA A 173 -3.05 8.41 33.83
N ALA A 174 -2.21 7.61 33.18
CA ALA A 174 -1.30 8.08 32.12
C ALA A 174 -2.07 8.50 30.86
N TYR A 175 -3.05 7.71 30.43
CA TYR A 175 -3.92 8.06 29.30
C TYR A 175 -4.77 9.29 29.60
N LEU A 176 -5.30 9.45 30.81
CA LEU A 176 -6.03 10.66 31.22
C LEU A 176 -5.14 11.89 31.24
N LYS A 177 -3.92 11.79 31.78
CA LYS A 177 -2.93 12.88 31.73
C LYS A 177 -2.68 13.31 30.29
N LEU A 178 -2.41 12.35 29.40
CA LEU A 178 -2.18 12.62 27.99
C LEU A 178 -3.40 13.27 27.32
N THR A 179 -4.60 12.77 27.62
CA THR A 179 -5.89 13.29 27.11
C THR A 179 -6.12 14.74 27.56
N GLN A 180 -5.92 15.04 28.84
CA GLN A 180 -6.08 16.39 29.40
C GLN A 180 -5.08 17.37 28.77
N ASN A 181 -3.81 16.99 28.66
CA ASN A 181 -2.79 17.81 28.02
C ASN A 181 -3.03 17.96 26.50
N TYR A 182 -3.55 16.93 25.84
CA TYR A 182 -3.95 17.01 24.44
C TYR A 182 -5.08 18.02 24.26
N LEU A 183 -6.15 17.93 25.07
CA LEU A 183 -7.23 18.90 25.06
C LEU A 183 -6.74 20.31 25.38
N ARG A 184 -5.75 20.46 26.27
CA ARG A 184 -5.12 21.72 26.65
C ARG A 184 -4.40 22.40 25.49
N TYR A 185 -3.63 21.64 24.72
CA TYR A 185 -2.74 22.17 23.68
C TYR A 185 -3.23 21.91 22.24
N ARG A 186 -4.42 21.34 22.04
CA ARG A 186 -4.97 21.05 20.70
C ARG A 186 -5.07 22.27 19.78
N TYR A 187 -5.15 23.48 20.32
CA TYR A 187 -5.14 24.72 19.54
C TYR A 187 -3.87 24.85 18.68
N VAL A 188 -2.75 24.24 19.09
CA VAL A 188 -1.52 24.17 18.31
C VAL A 188 -1.75 23.35 17.04
N LEU A 189 -2.41 22.18 17.15
CA LEU A 189 -2.72 21.33 16.01
C LEU A 189 -3.70 22.03 15.06
N THR A 190 -4.75 22.66 15.60
CA THR A 190 -5.70 23.45 14.80
C THR A 190 -5.02 24.62 14.09
N TYR A 191 -4.03 25.27 14.72
CA TYR A 191 -3.25 26.31 14.05
C TYR A 191 -2.43 25.76 12.87
N LEU A 192 -1.73 24.65 13.10
CA LEU A 192 -0.78 24.08 12.14
C LEU A 192 -1.46 23.40 10.96
N PHE A 193 -2.61 22.76 11.19
CA PHE A 193 -3.25 21.82 10.27
C PHE A 193 -4.66 22.21 9.84
N GLY A 194 -5.22 23.32 10.36
CA GLY A 194 -6.53 23.80 9.93
C GLY A 194 -6.59 23.99 8.40
N ALA A 195 -7.61 23.40 7.77
CA ALA A 195 -7.77 23.32 6.32
C ALA A 195 -9.25 23.42 5.88
N SER A 196 -10.10 24.05 6.70
CA SER A 196 -11.51 24.26 6.41
C SER A 196 -11.91 25.74 6.56
N PRO A 197 -11.39 26.64 5.71
CA PRO A 197 -11.54 28.09 5.92
C PRO A 197 -12.92 28.66 5.58
N LEU A 198 -13.71 27.96 4.78
CA LEU A 198 -15.08 28.32 4.40
C LEU A 198 -15.90 27.06 4.07
N ALA A 199 -17.23 27.19 4.08
CA ALA A 199 -18.15 26.15 3.67
C ALA A 199 -18.79 26.46 2.31
N ALA A 200 -19.25 25.45 1.58
CA ALA A 200 -20.06 25.66 0.39
C ALA A 200 -21.40 26.34 0.75
N ALA A 201 -22.00 27.10 -0.19
CA ALA A 201 -23.17 27.94 0.06
C ALA A 201 -24.38 27.22 0.71
N ASN A 202 -24.59 25.94 0.39
CA ASN A 202 -25.71 25.14 0.90
C ASN A 202 -25.37 24.34 2.17
N PHE A 203 -24.20 24.55 2.77
CA PHE A 203 -23.82 23.82 3.99
C PHE A 203 -24.60 24.32 5.21
N SER A 204 -24.60 25.63 5.47
CA SER A 204 -25.38 26.25 6.55
C SER A 204 -25.35 27.78 6.41
N THR A 205 -26.45 28.44 6.73
CA THR A 205 -26.53 29.91 6.79
C THR A 205 -25.92 30.49 8.09
N ALA A 206 -25.51 29.64 9.02
CA ALA A 206 -24.98 30.05 10.32
C ALA A 206 -23.45 30.21 10.35
N VAL A 207 -22.73 29.79 9.30
CA VAL A 207 -21.26 29.89 9.25
C VAL A 207 -20.78 31.35 9.19
N PRO A 208 -19.56 31.66 9.64
CA PRO A 208 -18.98 32.99 9.52
C PRO A 208 -18.98 33.51 8.07
N ASP A 209 -19.17 34.82 7.91
CA ASP A 209 -19.12 35.55 6.63
C ASP A 209 -17.70 35.90 6.16
N HIS A 210 -16.70 35.46 6.91
CA HIS A 210 -15.28 35.67 6.66
C HIS A 210 -14.51 34.35 6.77
N LEU A 211 -13.29 34.34 6.22
CA LEU A 211 -12.43 33.17 6.28
C LEU A 211 -11.94 32.91 7.69
N VAL A 212 -12.00 31.64 8.08
CA VAL A 212 -11.46 31.15 9.35
C VAL A 212 -10.33 30.15 9.10
N ARG A 213 -9.71 29.64 10.16
CA ARG A 213 -8.63 28.65 10.03
C ARG A 213 -9.18 27.25 9.85
N SER A 214 -10.18 26.89 10.65
CA SER A 214 -10.83 25.59 10.60
C SER A 214 -12.26 25.69 11.14
N LEU A 215 -13.25 25.54 10.25
CA LEU A 215 -14.64 25.33 10.63
C LEU A 215 -14.83 23.98 11.31
N HIS A 216 -14.12 22.93 10.85
CA HIS A 216 -14.23 21.59 11.39
C HIS A 216 -13.80 21.49 12.86
N ALA A 217 -12.75 22.21 13.27
CA ALA A 217 -12.29 22.26 14.65
C ALA A 217 -13.06 23.24 15.55
N SER A 218 -14.04 23.99 15.02
CA SER A 218 -14.85 24.93 15.80
C SER A 218 -15.88 24.18 16.65
N ARG A 219 -16.02 24.63 17.90
CA ARG A 219 -17.05 24.14 18.84
C ARG A 219 -18.45 24.66 18.51
N ARG A 220 -18.56 25.58 17.55
CA ARG A 220 -19.82 26.21 17.13
C ARG A 220 -20.27 25.73 15.75
N PHE A 221 -19.34 25.52 14.82
CA PHE A 221 -19.65 25.20 13.42
C PHE A 221 -19.12 23.84 12.95
N GLY A 222 -18.24 23.21 13.73
CA GLY A 222 -17.69 21.91 13.40
C GLY A 222 -18.64 20.77 13.76
N TYR A 223 -18.12 19.55 13.73
CA TYR A 223 -18.84 18.40 14.21
C TYR A 223 -18.87 18.47 15.75
N VAL A 224 -20.02 18.72 16.37
CA VAL A 224 -20.13 18.82 17.84
C VAL A 224 -21.49 18.34 18.34
N ASN A 225 -21.51 17.81 19.56
CA ASN A 225 -22.76 17.60 20.28
C ASN A 225 -23.37 18.94 20.76
N ARG A 226 -24.62 18.90 21.26
CA ARG A 226 -25.27 20.04 21.89
C ARG A 226 -24.55 20.41 23.19
N ALA A 227 -24.61 21.68 23.57
CA ALA A 227 -23.95 22.18 24.78
C ALA A 227 -24.40 21.51 26.08
N SER A 228 -25.57 20.84 26.12
CA SER A 228 -26.02 20.06 27.28
C SER A 228 -25.29 18.72 27.46
N GLN A 229 -24.48 18.30 26.48
CA GLN A 229 -23.86 16.99 26.40
C GLN A 229 -22.36 17.07 26.72
N GLU A 230 -22.02 17.57 27.92
CA GLU A 230 -20.64 17.67 28.40
C GLU A 230 -20.24 16.43 29.21
N VAL A 231 -18.96 16.04 29.10
CA VAL A 231 -18.39 14.87 29.80
C VAL A 231 -17.10 15.28 30.47
N SER A 232 -16.94 14.93 31.74
CA SER A 232 -15.76 15.21 32.53
C SER A 232 -14.58 14.34 32.13
N PHE A 233 -13.41 14.96 31.97
CA PHE A 233 -12.12 14.28 31.86
C PHE A 233 -11.31 14.39 33.17
N GLN A 234 -11.98 14.63 34.30
CA GLN A 234 -11.32 14.77 35.60
C GLN A 234 -10.74 13.43 36.09
N SER A 235 -11.48 12.34 35.92
CA SER A 235 -11.08 10.96 36.22
C SER A 235 -11.78 10.00 35.25
N ILE A 236 -11.30 8.75 35.17
CA ILE A 236 -11.96 7.72 34.34
C ILE A 236 -13.38 7.44 34.86
N THR A 237 -13.55 7.40 36.18
CA THR A 237 -14.84 7.18 36.83
C THR A 237 -15.84 8.28 36.48
N ALA A 238 -15.42 9.55 36.51
CA ALA A 238 -16.28 10.67 36.12
C ALA A 238 -16.64 10.64 34.63
N TYR A 239 -15.67 10.33 33.77
CA TYR A 239 -15.89 10.16 32.33
C TYR A 239 -16.94 9.09 32.02
N VAL A 240 -16.83 7.93 32.64
CA VAL A 240 -17.77 6.81 32.48
C VAL A 240 -19.14 7.16 33.04
N ALA A 241 -19.19 7.76 34.24
CA ALA A 241 -20.45 8.14 34.89
C ALA A 241 -21.23 9.18 34.08
N ASP A 242 -20.58 10.25 33.61
CA ASP A 242 -21.22 11.30 32.82
C ASP A 242 -21.77 10.75 31.49
N LEU A 243 -21.00 9.91 30.79
CA LEU A 243 -21.47 9.27 29.56
C LEU A 243 -22.65 8.34 29.81
N GLN A 244 -22.59 7.53 30.86
CA GLN A 244 -23.69 6.64 31.23
C GLN A 244 -24.95 7.44 31.57
N GLN A 245 -24.81 8.53 32.33
CA GLN A 245 -25.92 9.41 32.67
C GLN A 245 -26.56 10.06 31.42
N LEU A 246 -25.75 10.51 30.46
CA LEU A 246 -26.27 11.06 29.19
C LEU A 246 -27.01 9.99 28.37
N ILE A 247 -26.55 8.74 28.41
CA ILE A 247 -27.22 7.62 27.74
C ILE A 247 -28.55 7.30 28.43
N ASP A 248 -28.54 7.17 29.75
CA ASP A 248 -29.72 6.83 30.57
C ASP A 248 -30.82 7.91 30.45
N ASN A 249 -30.42 9.18 30.33
CA ASN A 249 -31.34 10.29 30.11
C ASN A 249 -31.86 10.39 28.65
N GLY A 250 -31.40 9.52 27.74
CA GLY A 250 -31.75 9.57 26.32
C GLY A 250 -31.12 10.74 25.56
N GLU A 251 -30.21 11.48 26.20
CA GLU A 251 -29.43 12.54 25.56
C GLU A 251 -28.37 11.97 24.62
N LEU A 252 -27.93 10.73 24.78
CA LEU A 252 -27.11 10.00 23.80
C LEU A 252 -27.75 8.63 23.54
N GLN A 253 -27.71 8.15 22.30
CA GLN A 253 -28.13 6.78 21.99
C GLN A 253 -27.10 5.74 22.44
N GLY A 254 -25.87 6.15 22.70
CA GLY A 254 -24.75 5.32 23.12
C GLY A 254 -23.42 6.09 23.12
N PRO A 255 -22.32 5.48 23.58
CA PRO A 255 -21.03 6.17 23.72
C PRO A 255 -20.46 6.67 22.38
N ARG A 256 -20.81 6.02 21.26
CA ARG A 256 -20.38 6.40 19.91
C ARG A 256 -20.96 7.74 19.44
N GLU A 257 -22.10 8.17 19.99
CA GLU A 257 -22.73 9.45 19.67
C GLU A 257 -21.97 10.63 20.30
N PHE A 258 -21.21 10.39 21.39
CA PHE A 258 -20.40 11.43 22.00
C PHE A 258 -19.21 11.78 21.10
N TYR A 259 -19.19 13.03 20.68
CA TYR A 259 -18.15 13.67 19.91
C TYR A 259 -17.29 14.54 20.80
N SER A 260 -16.00 14.23 20.81
CA SER A 260 -14.95 14.96 21.48
C SER A 260 -13.71 14.96 20.59
N PRO A 261 -12.85 16.01 20.65
CA PRO A 261 -11.57 16.03 19.94
C PRO A 261 -10.67 14.81 20.19
N VAL A 262 -10.86 14.15 21.35
CA VAL A 262 -10.20 12.89 21.71
C VAL A 262 -11.24 11.96 22.35
N ARG A 263 -11.19 10.68 21.98
CA ARG A 263 -12.04 9.63 22.54
C ARG A 263 -11.17 8.53 23.16
N LEU A 264 -11.61 8.03 24.31
CA LEU A 264 -11.00 6.89 25.01
C LEU A 264 -11.62 5.59 24.49
N HIS A 265 -10.79 4.65 24.04
CA HIS A 265 -11.24 3.34 23.58
C HIS A 265 -10.77 2.21 24.50
N GLY A 266 -11.61 1.20 24.65
CA GLY A 266 -11.38 -0.04 25.42
C GLY A 266 -12.41 -1.09 25.00
N ASN A 267 -12.59 -2.16 25.78
CA ASN A 267 -13.58 -3.20 25.47
C ASN A 267 -15.02 -2.68 25.41
N SER A 268 -15.42 -1.87 26.39
CA SER A 268 -16.73 -1.25 26.50
C SER A 268 -16.65 -0.03 27.42
N LEU A 269 -17.66 0.84 27.40
CA LEU A 269 -17.73 1.99 28.31
C LEU A 269 -17.64 1.56 29.78
N ALA A 270 -18.34 0.47 30.15
CA ALA A 270 -18.39 -0.04 31.52
C ALA A 270 -17.07 -0.68 31.99
N GLU A 271 -16.26 -1.19 31.05
CA GLU A 271 -14.98 -1.85 31.35
C GLU A 271 -13.78 -0.90 31.27
N LEU A 272 -13.94 0.34 30.82
CA LEU A 272 -12.81 1.29 30.69
C LEU A 272 -12.05 1.47 32.02
N GLU A 273 -12.77 1.50 33.14
CA GLU A 273 -12.16 1.67 34.47
C GLU A 273 -11.40 0.41 34.92
N SER A 274 -11.99 -0.78 34.76
CA SER A 274 -11.45 -2.04 35.28
C SER A 274 -10.49 -2.77 34.35
N ALA A 275 -10.67 -2.65 33.03
CA ALA A 275 -9.86 -3.31 32.00
C ALA A 275 -8.82 -2.36 31.37
N GLY A 276 -9.03 -1.05 31.51
CA GLY A 276 -8.11 -0.02 31.04
C GLY A 276 -8.40 0.51 29.64
N ILE A 277 -7.83 1.68 29.35
CA ILE A 277 -7.90 2.34 28.04
C ILE A 277 -6.91 1.64 27.08
N HIS A 278 -7.38 1.11 25.96
CA HIS A 278 -6.50 0.48 24.96
C HIS A 278 -5.77 1.51 24.09
N TYR A 279 -6.48 2.55 23.63
CA TYR A 279 -5.93 3.60 22.78
C TYR A 279 -6.77 4.89 22.83
N LEU A 280 -6.21 5.96 22.29
CA LEU A 280 -6.87 7.25 22.06
C LEU A 280 -7.19 7.41 20.57
N GLU A 281 -8.41 7.81 20.25
CA GLU A 281 -8.80 8.25 18.90
C GLU A 281 -8.77 9.79 18.89
N LEU A 282 -7.85 10.37 18.12
CA LEU A 282 -7.65 11.83 17.97
C LEU A 282 -8.38 12.31 16.72
N ARG A 283 -9.34 13.23 16.86
CA ARG A 283 -10.37 13.50 15.85
C ARG A 283 -10.43 14.94 15.34
N ASN A 284 -9.48 15.78 15.75
CA ASN A 284 -9.51 17.22 15.47
C ASN A 284 -8.76 17.62 14.19
N LEU A 285 -8.43 16.67 13.33
CA LEU A 285 -7.65 16.91 12.12
C LEU A 285 -8.55 17.09 10.90
N ASP A 286 -8.39 18.23 10.27
CA ASP A 286 -8.88 18.46 8.92
C ASP A 286 -8.07 17.61 7.93
N ILE A 287 -8.69 17.25 6.81
CA ILE A 287 -8.02 16.64 5.68
C ILE A 287 -7.02 17.65 5.11
N ASP A 288 -5.76 17.24 4.94
CA ASP A 288 -4.74 18.02 4.23
C ASP A 288 -5.02 17.94 2.71
N PRO A 289 -5.50 19.03 2.08
CA PRO A 289 -5.86 19.01 0.67
C PRO A 289 -4.66 18.86 -0.26
N TYR A 290 -3.44 19.04 0.24
CA TYR A 290 -2.22 18.92 -0.55
C TYR A 290 -1.57 17.53 -0.47
N ALA A 291 -2.13 16.63 0.34
CA ALA A 291 -1.70 15.25 0.46
C ALA A 291 -2.75 14.31 -0.13
N ALA A 292 -2.37 13.43 -1.07
CA ALA A 292 -3.29 12.46 -1.66
C ALA A 292 -3.95 11.55 -0.61
N ASP A 293 -3.17 11.22 0.42
CA ASP A 293 -3.59 10.36 1.54
C ASP A 293 -4.40 11.14 2.60
N GLY A 294 -4.65 12.44 2.42
CA GLY A 294 -5.37 13.30 3.36
C GLY A 294 -4.56 13.73 4.59
N LEU A 295 -3.35 13.20 4.78
CA LEU A 295 -2.33 13.68 5.70
C LEU A 295 -0.93 13.29 5.20
N SER A 296 0.12 13.92 5.72
CA SER A 296 1.51 13.62 5.34
C SER A 296 2.27 12.86 6.43
N ALA A 297 3.30 12.09 6.05
CA ALA A 297 4.21 11.43 6.98
C ALA A 297 4.84 12.41 7.98
N THR A 298 5.17 13.62 7.52
CA THR A 298 5.63 14.73 8.36
C THR A 298 4.62 15.11 9.44
N THR A 299 3.32 15.09 9.12
CA THR A 299 2.25 15.38 10.10
C THR A 299 2.20 14.32 11.18
N LEU A 300 2.19 13.03 10.84
CA LEU A 300 2.16 11.96 11.85
C LEU A 300 3.44 11.90 12.70
N ASN A 301 4.60 12.17 12.10
CA ASN A 301 5.84 12.34 12.85
C ASN A 301 5.77 13.53 13.82
N PHE A 302 5.16 14.65 13.43
CA PHE A 302 4.91 15.73 14.36
C PHE A 302 3.98 15.30 15.50
N PHE A 303 2.91 14.54 15.22
CA PHE A 303 2.02 13.99 16.25
C PHE A 303 2.75 13.11 17.25
N ARG A 304 3.63 12.22 16.76
CA ARG A 304 4.48 11.36 17.60
C ARG A 304 5.33 12.19 18.57
N LEU A 305 5.96 13.27 18.09
CA LEU A 305 6.72 14.19 18.93
C LEU A 305 5.83 14.98 19.90
N PHE A 306 4.69 15.45 19.43
CA PHE A 306 3.72 16.23 20.21
C PHE A 306 3.17 15.39 21.37
N LEU A 307 2.69 14.17 21.12
CA LEU A 307 2.15 13.28 22.15
C LEU A 307 3.22 12.88 23.18
N ALA A 308 4.44 12.59 22.74
CA ALA A 308 5.60 12.36 23.61
C ALA A 308 5.84 13.55 24.56
N TYR A 309 5.80 14.78 24.03
CA TYR A 309 5.95 15.99 24.83
C TYR A 309 4.79 16.18 25.82
N LEU A 310 3.55 15.94 25.41
CA LEU A 310 2.39 16.05 26.28
C LEU A 310 2.39 15.03 27.43
N LEU A 311 3.00 13.86 27.23
CA LEU A 311 3.15 12.85 28.27
C LEU A 311 4.14 13.29 29.36
N VAL A 312 5.19 14.05 29.02
CA VAL A 312 6.13 14.60 30.04
C VAL A 312 5.73 15.98 30.55
N THR A 313 4.79 16.66 29.89
CA THR A 313 4.23 17.93 30.34
C THR A 313 3.55 17.73 31.70
N PRO A 314 3.66 18.69 32.66
CA PRO A 314 3.02 18.57 33.96
C PRO A 314 1.54 18.20 33.88
N SER A 315 1.09 17.37 34.81
CA SER A 315 -0.30 16.91 34.91
C SER A 315 -1.20 18.10 35.24
N VAL A 316 -2.43 18.11 34.71
CA VAL A 316 -3.45 19.05 35.18
C VAL A 316 -3.92 18.56 36.56
N PRO A 317 -3.85 19.37 37.63
CA PRO A 317 -4.39 18.96 38.92
C PRO A 317 -5.87 18.62 38.79
N VAL A 318 -6.30 17.53 39.43
CA VAL A 318 -7.66 16.97 39.32
C VAL A 318 -8.73 18.03 39.61
N GLU A 319 -8.51 18.86 40.64
CA GLU A 319 -9.43 19.94 41.04
C GLU A 319 -9.55 21.06 39.97
N GLN A 320 -8.50 21.25 39.17
CA GLN A 320 -8.40 22.33 38.18
C GLN A 320 -8.79 21.87 36.77
N ALA A 321 -8.93 20.55 36.55
CA ALA A 321 -9.21 19.99 35.24
C ALA A 321 -10.43 20.62 34.54
N PRO A 322 -11.60 20.80 35.20
CA PRO A 322 -12.75 21.44 34.55
C PRO A 322 -12.43 22.86 34.04
N THR A 323 -11.81 23.69 34.88
CA THR A 323 -11.49 25.08 34.53
C THR A 323 -10.45 25.18 33.41
N VAL A 324 -9.38 24.40 33.49
CA VAL A 324 -8.31 24.40 32.49
C VAL A 324 -8.83 23.93 31.13
N LEU A 325 -9.67 22.89 31.10
CA LEU A 325 -10.19 22.34 29.85
C LEU A 325 -11.22 23.28 29.17
N VAL A 326 -12.02 24.02 29.94
CA VAL A 326 -12.90 25.07 29.40
C VAL A 326 -12.07 26.21 28.77
N GLN A 327 -11.02 26.67 29.47
CA GLN A 327 -10.11 27.71 28.95
C GLN A 327 -9.40 27.24 27.66
N ALA A 328 -8.88 26.02 27.67
CA ALA A 328 -8.22 25.43 26.50
C ALA A 328 -9.16 25.32 25.30
N ALA A 329 -10.43 25.00 25.55
CA ALA A 329 -11.41 24.93 24.50
C ALA A 329 -11.76 26.30 23.92
N ALA A 330 -11.76 27.36 24.72
CA ALA A 330 -11.89 28.75 24.25
C ALA A 330 -10.65 29.22 23.47
N GLN A 331 -9.44 28.80 23.89
CA GLN A 331 -8.21 29.04 23.13
C GLN A 331 -8.24 28.37 21.76
N ASN A 332 -8.68 27.12 21.70
CA ASN A 332 -8.89 26.42 20.43
C ASN A 332 -9.89 27.15 19.54
N GLU A 333 -11.03 27.59 20.09
CA GLU A 333 -12.03 28.34 19.32
C GLU A 333 -11.46 29.65 18.75
N THR A 334 -10.64 30.35 19.54
CA THR A 334 -9.96 31.58 19.12
C THR A 334 -9.04 31.33 17.92
N VAL A 335 -8.37 30.17 17.88
CA VAL A 335 -7.51 29.79 16.76
C VAL A 335 -8.33 29.31 15.56
N ALA A 336 -9.32 28.44 15.80
CA ALA A 336 -10.18 27.85 14.78
C ALA A 336 -10.92 28.93 13.97
N LEU A 337 -11.51 29.90 14.65
CA LEU A 337 -12.24 31.03 14.06
C LEU A 337 -11.34 32.24 13.74
N GLY A 338 -10.04 32.16 14.01
CA GLY A 338 -9.11 33.22 13.65
C GLY A 338 -8.91 33.29 12.14
N SER A 339 -8.76 34.50 11.59
CA SER A 339 -8.47 34.68 10.17
C SER A 339 -7.17 33.95 9.77
N PRO A 340 -7.16 33.23 8.64
CA PRO A 340 -5.94 32.60 8.12
C PRO A 340 -5.00 33.63 7.46
N LEU A 341 -5.50 34.84 7.15
CA LEU A 341 -4.78 35.90 6.43
C LEU A 341 -3.89 36.76 7.34
N GLY A 342 -3.75 36.38 8.61
CA GLY A 342 -2.99 37.16 9.57
C GLY A 342 -2.41 36.32 10.69
N VAL A 343 -1.60 36.99 11.49
CA VAL A 343 -0.97 36.43 12.69
C VAL A 343 -2.05 36.01 13.70
N SER A 344 -1.88 34.85 14.30
CA SER A 344 -2.82 34.33 15.30
C SER A 344 -2.86 35.23 16.54
N ARG A 345 -4.04 35.37 17.15
CA ARG A 345 -4.15 36.03 18.48
C ARG A 345 -3.39 35.29 19.57
N LEU A 346 -3.10 34.00 19.37
CA LEU A 346 -2.29 33.18 20.26
C LEU A 346 -0.84 33.00 19.74
N GLN A 347 -0.35 33.92 18.91
CA GLN A 347 1.01 33.84 18.37
C GLN A 347 2.09 33.69 19.46
N PRO A 348 2.08 34.46 20.58
CA PRO A 348 3.08 34.28 21.63
C PRO A 348 3.06 32.88 22.24
N GLN A 349 1.85 32.34 22.51
CA GLN A 349 1.68 31.00 23.08
C GLN A 349 2.09 29.90 22.09
N LEU A 350 1.86 30.09 20.78
CA LEU A 350 2.33 29.17 19.74
C LEU A 350 3.87 29.15 19.67
N GLN A 351 4.51 30.33 19.73
CA GLN A 351 5.97 30.46 19.72
C GLN A 351 6.60 29.83 20.97
N GLU A 352 6.05 30.11 22.15
CA GLU A 352 6.50 29.54 23.43
C GLU A 352 6.36 28.00 23.43
N PHE A 353 5.22 27.49 22.94
CA PHE A 353 5.00 26.06 22.81
C PHE A 353 6.04 25.42 21.88
N MET A 354 6.28 26.01 20.71
CA MET A 354 7.26 25.51 19.74
C MET A 354 8.70 25.55 20.25
N GLN A 355 9.05 26.58 21.02
CA GLN A 355 10.35 26.68 21.68
C GLN A 355 10.52 25.58 22.72
N SER A 356 9.49 25.36 23.55
CA SER A 356 9.49 24.31 24.58
C SER A 356 9.56 22.92 23.96
N LEU A 357 8.81 22.69 22.89
CA LEU A 357 8.85 21.43 22.13
C LEU A 357 10.22 21.20 21.48
N GLY A 358 10.87 22.26 20.97
CA GLY A 358 12.23 22.19 20.44
C GLY A 358 13.28 21.87 21.48
N LYS A 359 13.18 22.48 22.67
CA LYS A 359 14.02 22.11 23.81
C LYS A 359 13.80 20.67 24.22
N PHE A 360 12.54 20.23 24.32
CA PHE A 360 12.22 18.83 24.61
C PHE A 360 12.82 17.86 23.58
N ALA A 361 12.69 18.16 22.28
CA ALA A 361 13.25 17.33 21.23
C ALA A 361 14.78 17.18 21.32
N GLN A 362 15.48 18.24 21.72
CA GLN A 362 16.93 18.21 21.98
C GLN A 362 17.25 17.42 23.25
N ASP A 363 16.57 17.75 24.35
CA ASP A 363 16.77 17.21 25.69
C ASP A 363 16.53 15.69 25.78
N PHE A 364 15.66 15.15 24.92
CA PHE A 364 15.32 13.72 24.85
C PHE A 364 15.83 13.05 23.58
N GLN A 365 16.70 13.72 22.81
CA GLN A 365 17.33 13.18 21.61
C GLN A 365 16.32 12.58 20.61
N ALA A 366 15.27 13.35 20.29
CA ALA A 366 14.23 12.92 19.37
C ALA A 366 14.82 12.42 18.03
N PRO A 367 14.30 11.33 17.44
CA PRO A 367 14.73 10.84 16.14
C PRO A 367 14.72 11.93 15.05
N ILE A 368 15.60 11.79 14.05
CA ILE A 368 15.82 12.81 13.02
C ILE A 368 14.55 13.17 12.26
N GLU A 369 13.70 12.19 11.97
CA GLU A 369 12.42 12.38 11.28
C GLU A 369 11.44 13.22 12.10
N LEU A 370 11.49 13.14 13.44
CA LEU A 370 10.68 13.97 14.34
C LEU A 370 11.22 15.40 14.41
N GLN A 371 12.54 15.57 14.40
CA GLN A 371 13.17 16.89 14.37
C GLN A 371 12.85 17.63 13.06
N GLN A 372 12.87 16.93 11.92
CA GLN A 372 12.48 17.50 10.62
C GLN A 372 11.01 17.91 10.60
N ALA A 373 10.13 17.08 11.18
CA ALA A 373 8.72 17.41 11.34
C ALA A 373 8.53 18.66 12.23
N LEU A 374 9.26 18.75 13.33
CA LEU A 374 9.24 19.93 14.19
C LEU A 374 9.67 21.20 13.45
N GLN A 375 10.80 21.15 12.72
CA GLN A 375 11.30 22.31 11.95
C GLN A 375 10.24 22.80 10.96
N THR A 376 9.55 21.87 10.30
CA THR A 376 8.45 22.20 9.37
C THR A 376 7.31 22.92 10.08
N MET A 377 6.91 22.46 11.26
CA MET A 377 5.82 23.09 12.03
C MET A 377 6.24 24.41 12.69
N GLN A 378 7.50 24.53 13.12
CA GLN A 378 8.07 25.79 13.59
C GLN A 378 8.03 26.85 12.50
N ALA A 379 8.36 26.49 11.25
CA ALA A 379 8.27 27.41 10.12
C ALA A 379 6.82 27.92 9.91
N ARG A 380 5.79 27.07 10.08
CA ARG A 380 4.37 27.49 10.01
C ARG A 380 3.97 28.45 11.13
N VAL A 381 4.59 28.36 12.31
CA VAL A 381 4.36 29.32 13.40
C VAL A 381 5.09 30.63 13.13
N VAL A 382 6.30 30.59 12.57
CA VAL A 382 7.04 31.80 12.17
C VAL A 382 6.34 32.53 11.02
N ASP A 383 5.85 31.79 10.03
CA ASP A 383 5.15 32.33 8.86
C ASP A 383 3.81 31.62 8.66
N TYR A 384 2.72 32.31 9.04
CA TYR A 384 1.36 31.80 8.91
C TYR A 384 0.98 31.46 7.46
N ARG A 385 1.69 32.01 6.47
CA ARG A 385 1.44 31.75 5.05
C ARG A 385 1.78 30.32 4.63
N LEU A 386 2.52 29.60 5.46
CA LEU A 386 2.83 28.19 5.26
C LEU A 386 1.73 27.25 5.81
N THR A 387 0.71 27.78 6.51
CA THR A 387 -0.41 26.98 7.01
C THR A 387 -1.36 26.56 5.89
N PRO A 388 -1.98 25.37 5.94
CA PRO A 388 -2.90 24.91 4.91
C PRO A 388 -4.08 25.88 4.70
N SER A 389 -4.65 26.42 5.78
CA SER A 389 -5.74 27.40 5.72
C SER A 389 -5.40 28.66 4.93
N TYR A 390 -4.17 29.19 5.06
CA TYR A 390 -3.75 30.36 4.28
C TYR A 390 -3.55 29.97 2.80
N ARG A 391 -2.89 28.84 2.54
CA ARG A 391 -2.68 28.38 1.17
C ARG A 391 -4.03 28.13 0.46
N LEU A 392 -5.01 27.60 1.17
CA LEU A 392 -6.38 27.47 0.66
C LEU A 392 -7.03 28.82 0.40
N SER A 393 -6.79 29.85 1.21
CA SER A 393 -7.38 31.16 0.95
C SER A 393 -6.92 31.79 -0.37
N GLU A 394 -5.71 31.46 -0.84
CA GLU A 394 -5.19 31.89 -2.14
C GLU A 394 -5.84 31.12 -3.32
N GLU A 395 -6.47 29.97 -3.06
CA GLU A 395 -7.13 29.13 -4.07
C GLU A 395 -8.63 29.44 -4.21
N ILE A 396 -9.18 30.35 -3.39
CA ILE A 396 -10.60 30.71 -3.42
C ILE A 396 -10.89 31.53 -4.68
N ASN A 397 -11.85 31.05 -5.47
CA ASN A 397 -12.34 31.76 -6.65
C ASN A 397 -13.87 31.92 -6.55
N GLY A 398 -14.37 33.14 -6.70
CA GLY A 398 -15.80 33.43 -6.61
C GLY A 398 -16.44 33.04 -5.28
N GLY A 399 -15.67 33.05 -4.18
CA GLY A 399 -16.13 32.62 -2.85
C GLY A 399 -16.23 31.09 -2.68
N SER A 400 -15.60 30.30 -3.54
CA SER A 400 -15.66 28.84 -3.51
C SER A 400 -14.28 28.19 -3.67
N LEU A 401 -14.09 27.03 -3.04
CA LEU A 401 -12.94 26.14 -3.22
C LEU A 401 -13.21 24.99 -4.22
N GLN A 402 -14.38 24.95 -4.85
CA GLN A 402 -14.80 23.81 -5.67
C GLN A 402 -13.85 23.55 -6.84
N GLN A 403 -13.42 24.59 -7.56
CA GLN A 403 -12.51 24.44 -8.69
C GLN A 403 -11.14 23.88 -8.25
N PHE A 404 -10.63 24.32 -7.10
CA PHE A 404 -9.40 23.78 -6.50
C PHE A 404 -9.59 22.31 -6.11
N ALA A 405 -10.65 22.00 -5.36
CA ALA A 405 -10.95 20.66 -4.89
C ALA A 405 -11.09 19.65 -6.04
N LEU A 406 -11.82 20.01 -7.10
CA LEU A 406 -11.97 19.16 -8.29
C LEU A 406 -10.63 18.91 -8.99
N ARG A 407 -9.82 19.96 -9.19
CA ARG A 407 -8.49 19.85 -9.81
C ARG A 407 -7.56 18.93 -9.02
N GLN A 408 -7.58 19.10 -7.70
CA GLN A 408 -6.73 18.37 -6.77
C GLN A 408 -7.15 16.90 -6.67
N ALA A 409 -8.45 16.63 -6.53
CA ALA A 409 -9.01 15.27 -6.54
C ALA A 409 -8.77 14.53 -7.86
N GLN A 410 -8.89 15.23 -9.00
CA GLN A 410 -8.54 14.67 -10.31
C GLN A 410 -7.05 14.34 -10.39
N THR A 411 -6.18 15.20 -9.88
CA THR A 411 -4.73 14.96 -9.85
C THR A 411 -4.41 13.72 -9.01
N PHE A 412 -5.00 13.59 -7.83
CA PHE A 412 -4.81 12.41 -6.97
C PHE A 412 -5.30 11.13 -7.63
N LYS A 413 -6.50 11.15 -8.25
CA LYS A 413 -6.99 9.99 -9.01
C LYS A 413 -6.06 9.64 -10.17
N GLN A 414 -5.62 10.63 -10.95
CA GLN A 414 -4.69 10.43 -12.07
C GLN A 414 -3.36 9.82 -11.60
N GLN A 415 -2.81 10.27 -10.47
CA GLN A 415 -1.61 9.70 -9.88
C GLN A 415 -1.83 8.23 -9.48
N ALA A 416 -2.96 7.90 -8.84
CA ALA A 416 -3.29 6.54 -8.44
C ALA A 416 -3.43 5.58 -9.63
N ILE A 417 -4.03 6.02 -10.74
CA ILE A 417 -4.25 5.19 -11.94
C ILE A 417 -3.06 5.19 -12.92
N ALA A 418 -2.13 6.14 -12.83
CA ALA A 418 -0.97 6.22 -13.73
C ALA A 418 0.02 5.04 -13.56
N GLN A 419 -0.01 4.41 -12.38
CA GLN A 419 0.88 3.32 -11.98
C GLN A 419 0.07 2.06 -11.59
N PRO A 420 -0.73 1.47 -12.49
CA PRO A 420 -1.75 0.48 -12.13
C PRO A 420 -1.18 -0.81 -11.53
N TYR A 421 0.08 -1.13 -11.85
CA TYR A 421 0.76 -2.37 -11.41
C TYR A 421 1.75 -2.15 -10.27
N GLN A 422 1.90 -0.91 -9.78
CA GLN A 422 2.62 -0.62 -8.55
C GLN A 422 1.63 -0.35 -7.44
N LEU A 423 1.91 -0.82 -6.23
CA LEU A 423 1.12 -0.51 -5.05
C LEU A 423 1.89 0.53 -4.23
N PRO A 424 1.42 1.79 -4.14
CA PRO A 424 1.99 2.81 -3.25
C PRO A 424 2.14 2.27 -1.83
N GLY A 425 3.22 2.66 -1.15
CA GLY A 425 3.61 2.09 0.15
C GLY A 425 4.36 0.74 0.08
N TYR A 426 4.29 0.02 -1.04
CA TYR A 426 4.85 -1.33 -1.19
C TYR A 426 5.75 -1.50 -2.42
N THR A 427 6.24 -0.41 -3.00
CA THR A 427 7.05 -0.41 -4.24
C THR A 427 8.41 -1.12 -4.11
N GLN A 428 8.88 -1.31 -2.89
CA GLN A 428 10.06 -2.10 -2.51
C GLN A 428 9.86 -3.62 -2.67
N LEU A 429 8.62 -4.11 -2.67
CA LEU A 429 8.32 -5.52 -2.84
C LEU A 429 8.37 -5.93 -4.32
N ALA A 430 8.49 -7.24 -4.58
CA ALA A 430 8.36 -7.75 -5.93
C ALA A 430 6.98 -7.45 -6.52
N ALA A 431 6.90 -7.26 -7.84
CA ALA A 431 5.64 -6.92 -8.53
C ALA A 431 4.52 -7.93 -8.23
N ASP A 432 4.82 -9.24 -8.20
CA ASP A 432 3.84 -10.27 -7.87
C ASP A 432 3.26 -10.09 -6.46
N SER A 433 4.10 -9.71 -5.49
CA SER A 433 3.67 -9.43 -4.12
C SER A 433 2.81 -8.17 -4.05
N GLN A 434 3.17 -7.11 -4.78
CA GLN A 434 2.37 -5.89 -4.85
C GLN A 434 0.97 -6.14 -5.43
N LEU A 435 0.88 -6.92 -6.51
CA LEU A 435 -0.39 -7.28 -7.13
C LEU A 435 -1.25 -8.16 -6.22
N LEU A 436 -0.64 -9.14 -5.55
CA LEU A 436 -1.33 -9.94 -4.54
C LEU A 436 -1.87 -9.10 -3.38
N LEU A 437 -1.08 -8.16 -2.87
CA LEU A 437 -1.51 -7.23 -1.82
C LEU A 437 -2.66 -6.34 -2.29
N ALA A 438 -2.59 -5.80 -3.50
CA ALA A 438 -3.67 -4.99 -4.06
C ALA A 438 -4.97 -5.79 -4.17
N ASN A 439 -4.89 -7.05 -4.63
CA ASN A 439 -6.06 -7.92 -4.74
C ASN A 439 -6.59 -8.36 -3.35
N ALA A 440 -5.70 -8.60 -2.39
CA ALA A 440 -6.07 -8.90 -1.00
C ALA A 440 -6.81 -7.72 -0.35
N TYR A 441 -6.29 -6.50 -0.53
CA TYR A 441 -6.96 -5.28 -0.07
C TYR A 441 -8.30 -5.05 -0.77
N GLN A 442 -8.39 -5.29 -2.09
CA GLN A 442 -9.66 -5.18 -2.82
C GLN A 442 -10.75 -6.13 -2.27
N ARG A 443 -10.33 -7.28 -1.74
CA ARG A 443 -11.19 -8.32 -1.15
C ARG A 443 -11.41 -8.15 0.36
N GLY A 444 -10.77 -7.17 1.00
CA GLY A 444 -10.84 -6.98 2.45
C GLY A 444 -10.18 -8.10 3.26
N LEU A 445 -9.17 -8.78 2.71
CA LEU A 445 -8.42 -9.79 3.46
C LEU A 445 -7.41 -9.12 4.40
N ALA A 446 -7.31 -9.62 5.63
CA ALA A 446 -6.28 -9.16 6.57
C ALA A 446 -4.87 -9.34 5.97
N VAL A 447 -4.06 -8.28 5.99
CA VAL A 447 -2.68 -8.27 5.47
C VAL A 447 -1.71 -7.96 6.59
N ARG A 448 -0.66 -8.77 6.72
CA ARG A 448 0.48 -8.47 7.62
C ARG A 448 1.80 -8.67 6.88
N LEU A 449 2.69 -7.68 6.97
CA LEU A 449 4.05 -7.81 6.48
C LEU A 449 4.91 -8.37 7.60
N LEU A 450 5.29 -9.64 7.51
CA LEU A 450 6.04 -10.33 8.56
C LEU A 450 7.54 -9.98 8.49
N ASP A 451 8.08 -9.90 7.27
CA ASP A 451 9.44 -9.44 7.02
C ASP A 451 9.47 -8.71 5.66
N GLU A 452 9.59 -7.38 5.72
CA GLU A 452 9.64 -6.50 4.56
C GLU A 452 10.87 -6.77 3.68
N GLN A 453 12.03 -7.03 4.29
CA GLN A 453 13.29 -7.22 3.57
C GLN A 453 13.32 -8.58 2.87
N ALA A 454 12.77 -9.61 3.51
CA ALA A 454 12.63 -10.93 2.90
C ALA A 454 11.42 -11.04 1.95
N GLY A 455 10.52 -10.05 1.95
CA GLY A 455 9.28 -10.06 1.17
C GLY A 455 8.31 -11.16 1.62
N VAL A 456 8.25 -11.43 2.92
CA VAL A 456 7.35 -12.42 3.52
C VAL A 456 6.14 -11.71 4.11
N LEU A 457 4.96 -12.11 3.62
CA LEU A 457 3.69 -11.53 4.01
C LEU A 457 2.72 -12.63 4.45
N GLN A 458 1.71 -12.26 5.24
CA GLN A 458 0.62 -13.11 5.67
C GLN A 458 -0.70 -12.49 5.20
N LEU A 459 -1.55 -13.32 4.58
CA LEU A 459 -2.88 -12.96 4.11
C LEU A 459 -3.95 -13.75 4.85
N ALA A 460 -5.13 -13.16 5.01
CA ALA A 460 -6.29 -13.78 5.65
C ALA A 460 -5.96 -14.40 7.03
N GLU A 461 -5.02 -13.81 7.77
CA GLU A 461 -4.54 -14.24 9.10
C GLU A 461 -3.72 -15.54 9.16
N HIS A 462 -3.68 -16.36 8.11
CA HIS A 462 -3.01 -17.68 8.17
C HIS A 462 -2.19 -18.04 6.94
N GLU A 463 -2.43 -17.44 5.77
CA GLU A 463 -1.73 -17.78 4.54
C GLU A 463 -0.40 -17.03 4.43
N VAL A 464 0.70 -17.71 4.69
CA VAL A 464 2.05 -17.14 4.54
C VAL A 464 2.50 -17.22 3.09
N ILE A 465 2.82 -16.07 2.51
CA ILE A 465 3.31 -15.92 1.14
C ILE A 465 4.76 -15.46 1.20
N GLY A 466 5.65 -16.25 0.61
CA GLY A 466 7.05 -15.90 0.44
C GLY A 466 7.30 -15.03 -0.80
N PRO A 467 8.55 -14.57 -0.99
CA PRO A 467 8.91 -13.70 -2.10
C PRO A 467 8.58 -14.31 -3.47
N GLY A 468 8.09 -13.48 -4.39
CA GLY A 468 7.67 -13.91 -5.73
C GLY A 468 6.45 -14.81 -5.72
N ALA A 469 5.45 -14.49 -4.88
CA ALA A 469 4.20 -15.24 -4.74
C ALA A 469 4.40 -16.73 -4.40
N SER A 470 5.42 -17.05 -3.58
CA SER A 470 5.65 -18.43 -3.15
C SER A 470 4.61 -18.84 -2.11
N THR A 471 3.90 -19.95 -2.32
CA THR A 471 2.79 -20.38 -1.46
C THR A 471 2.96 -21.82 -0.97
N ARG A 472 2.06 -22.26 -0.07
CA ARG A 472 1.98 -23.66 0.40
C ARG A 472 1.47 -24.66 -0.64
N LEU A 473 0.99 -24.20 -1.80
CA LEU A 473 0.33 -25.06 -2.79
C LEU A 473 1.31 -26.05 -3.45
N ASN A 474 2.60 -25.73 -3.47
CA ASN A 474 3.65 -26.62 -3.96
C ASN A 474 4.47 -27.20 -2.79
N SER A 475 4.68 -28.51 -2.78
CA SER A 475 5.56 -29.14 -1.79
C SER A 475 7.02 -28.74 -2.01
N GLN A 476 7.84 -28.80 -0.95
CA GLN A 476 9.27 -28.50 -1.06
C GLN A 476 9.98 -29.42 -2.06
N THR A 477 9.59 -30.70 -2.12
CA THR A 477 10.15 -31.68 -3.05
C THR A 477 9.81 -31.35 -4.51
N ALA A 478 8.57 -30.95 -4.79
CA ALA A 478 8.15 -30.51 -6.13
C ALA A 478 8.92 -29.26 -6.58
N VAL A 479 9.10 -28.28 -5.68
CA VAL A 479 9.92 -27.08 -5.94
C VAL A 479 11.38 -27.45 -6.23
N MET A 480 11.97 -28.36 -5.46
CA MET A 480 13.35 -28.82 -5.69
C MET A 480 13.49 -29.56 -7.02
N ALA A 481 12.50 -30.38 -7.37
CA ALA A 481 12.47 -31.08 -8.65
C ALA A 481 12.45 -30.08 -9.81
N SER A 482 11.55 -29.07 -9.77
CA SER A 482 11.43 -28.08 -10.84
C SER A 482 12.70 -27.24 -11.04
N GLN A 483 13.49 -27.01 -9.98
CA GLN A 483 14.75 -26.26 -10.04
C GLN A 483 15.90 -27.04 -10.69
N ASN A 484 15.77 -28.36 -10.81
CA ASN A 484 16.78 -29.24 -11.39
C ASN A 484 16.34 -29.70 -12.79
N LYS A 485 16.90 -29.06 -13.82
CA LYS A 485 16.48 -29.26 -15.21
C LYS A 485 16.57 -30.72 -15.68
N LEU A 486 17.56 -31.48 -15.18
CA LEU A 486 17.68 -32.90 -15.52
C LEU A 486 16.58 -33.74 -14.87
N VAL A 487 16.24 -33.47 -13.60
CA VAL A 487 15.15 -34.17 -12.91
C VAL A 487 13.82 -33.85 -13.57
N THR A 488 13.54 -32.55 -13.81
CA THR A 488 12.36 -32.08 -14.56
C THR A 488 12.21 -32.83 -15.87
N LYS A 489 13.27 -32.87 -16.69
CA LYS A 489 13.28 -33.57 -17.97
C LYS A 489 12.96 -35.06 -17.86
N LYS A 490 13.56 -35.76 -16.89
CA LYS A 490 13.31 -37.19 -16.67
C LYS A 490 11.84 -37.44 -16.29
N LEU A 491 11.27 -36.63 -15.40
CA LEU A 491 9.88 -36.76 -14.97
C LEU A 491 8.89 -36.45 -16.11
N LEU A 492 9.16 -35.39 -16.89
CA LEU A 492 8.36 -35.06 -18.07
C LEU A 492 8.39 -36.18 -19.13
N GLY A 493 9.58 -36.72 -19.43
CA GLY A 493 9.73 -37.83 -20.36
C GLY A 493 9.04 -39.12 -19.87
N GLN A 494 9.09 -39.41 -18.57
CA GLN A 494 8.35 -40.53 -17.97
C GLN A 494 6.83 -40.37 -18.09
N ALA A 495 6.34 -39.13 -18.09
CA ALA A 495 4.93 -38.80 -18.34
C ALA A 495 4.55 -38.78 -19.84
N GLY A 496 5.47 -39.16 -20.73
CA GLY A 496 5.23 -39.21 -22.17
C GLY A 496 5.29 -37.85 -22.89
N LEU A 497 5.79 -36.80 -22.23
CA LEU A 497 5.89 -35.46 -22.80
C LEU A 497 7.20 -35.29 -23.59
N ILE A 498 7.12 -34.61 -24.73
CA ILE A 498 8.29 -34.31 -25.55
C ILE A 498 9.15 -33.25 -24.88
N VAL A 499 10.44 -33.55 -24.73
CA VAL A 499 11.46 -32.68 -24.15
C VAL A 499 12.70 -32.66 -25.04
N PRO A 500 13.48 -31.56 -25.09
CA PRO A 500 14.67 -31.49 -25.94
C PRO A 500 15.67 -32.58 -25.60
N ALA A 501 16.19 -33.34 -26.57
CA ALA A 501 17.27 -34.30 -26.30
C ALA A 501 18.56 -33.58 -25.87
N GLY A 502 19.39 -34.22 -25.05
CA GLY A 502 20.58 -33.57 -24.51
C GLY A 502 21.27 -34.35 -23.39
N ALA A 503 22.46 -33.88 -22.99
CA ALA A 503 23.37 -34.54 -22.05
C ALA A 503 23.91 -33.57 -20.97
N GLU A 504 24.23 -34.11 -19.78
CA GLU A 504 24.84 -33.38 -18.67
C GLU A 504 26.37 -33.52 -18.70
N TYR A 505 27.06 -32.41 -18.51
CA TYR A 505 28.52 -32.35 -18.44
C TYR A 505 28.98 -31.61 -17.19
N THR A 506 29.98 -32.16 -16.51
CA THR A 506 30.66 -31.53 -15.36
C THR A 506 32.03 -30.97 -15.74
N GLN A 507 32.58 -31.38 -16.89
CA GLN A 507 33.91 -31.01 -17.36
C GLN A 507 33.85 -30.61 -18.83
N VAL A 508 34.57 -29.54 -19.16
CA VAL A 508 34.69 -29.05 -20.54
C VAL A 508 35.31 -30.11 -21.44
N ALA A 509 36.35 -30.82 -20.97
CA ALA A 509 37.05 -31.83 -21.76
C ALA A 509 36.11 -32.94 -22.27
N THR A 510 35.22 -33.47 -21.41
CA THR A 510 34.24 -34.49 -21.80
C THR A 510 33.24 -33.95 -22.82
N ALA A 511 32.72 -32.74 -22.59
CA ALA A 511 31.76 -32.13 -23.52
C ALA A 511 32.40 -31.83 -24.90
N MET A 512 33.68 -31.45 -24.91
CA MET A 512 34.44 -31.24 -26.15
C MET A 512 34.73 -32.53 -26.91
N ALA A 513 34.91 -33.66 -26.21
CA ALA A 513 35.05 -34.97 -26.85
C ALA A 513 33.77 -35.37 -27.61
N ASP A 514 32.60 -35.03 -27.05
CA ASP A 514 31.29 -35.31 -27.66
C ASP A 514 30.85 -34.23 -28.68
N PHE A 515 31.64 -33.16 -28.87
CA PHE A 515 31.24 -31.99 -29.66
C PHE A 515 30.84 -32.34 -31.10
N ALA A 516 31.60 -33.22 -31.76
CA ALA A 516 31.32 -33.64 -33.14
C ALA A 516 29.96 -34.34 -33.28
N ASP A 517 29.49 -35.00 -32.22
CA ASP A 517 28.17 -35.64 -32.20
C ASP A 517 27.04 -34.69 -31.84
N LEU A 518 27.30 -33.73 -30.96
CA LEU A 518 26.33 -32.73 -30.51
C LEU A 518 26.10 -31.64 -31.56
N ALA A 519 27.16 -31.09 -32.15
CA ALA A 519 27.12 -29.90 -33.01
C ALA A 519 26.73 -30.20 -34.47
N LYS A 520 25.79 -31.12 -34.67
CA LYS A 520 25.18 -31.41 -35.99
C LYS A 520 24.02 -30.46 -36.33
N GLN A 521 23.52 -29.74 -35.33
CA GLN A 521 22.42 -28.79 -35.41
C GLN A 521 22.58 -27.70 -34.34
N GLY A 522 21.61 -26.80 -34.23
CA GLY A 522 21.58 -25.81 -33.16
C GLY A 522 21.56 -26.45 -31.77
N LEU A 523 22.16 -25.76 -30.80
CA LEU A 523 22.35 -26.24 -29.43
C LEU A 523 22.01 -25.16 -28.41
N VAL A 524 21.60 -25.59 -27.21
CA VAL A 524 21.45 -24.74 -26.04
C VAL A 524 22.34 -25.27 -24.93
N VAL A 525 23.23 -24.42 -24.41
CA VAL A 525 24.08 -24.71 -23.26
C VAL A 525 23.57 -23.93 -22.07
N LYS A 526 23.21 -24.61 -20.97
CA LYS A 526 22.65 -23.98 -19.77
C LYS A 526 23.10 -24.65 -18.48
N PRO A 527 23.21 -23.94 -17.34
CA PRO A 527 23.52 -24.56 -16.06
C PRO A 527 22.40 -25.53 -15.66
N LYS A 528 22.71 -26.63 -14.94
CA LYS A 528 21.72 -27.63 -14.51
C LYS A 528 20.65 -27.06 -13.59
N ARG A 529 21.03 -26.18 -12.67
CA ARG A 529 20.07 -25.49 -11.79
C ARG A 529 19.49 -24.25 -12.46
N GLY A 530 18.33 -23.79 -12.00
CA GLY A 530 17.72 -22.54 -12.46
C GLY A 530 18.56 -21.32 -12.09
N THR A 531 18.85 -20.46 -13.08
CA THR A 531 19.75 -19.30 -12.93
C THR A 531 19.14 -17.98 -13.44
N LYS A 532 17.82 -17.94 -13.64
CA LYS A 532 17.08 -16.77 -14.18
C LYS A 532 17.71 -16.21 -15.48
N GLY A 533 18.17 -17.09 -16.37
CA GLY A 533 18.79 -16.72 -17.65
C GLY A 533 20.32 -16.60 -17.62
N GLN A 534 20.95 -16.52 -16.44
CA GLN A 534 22.41 -16.41 -16.36
C GLN A 534 23.10 -17.71 -16.78
N GLY A 535 24.18 -17.59 -17.56
CA GLY A 535 24.95 -18.72 -18.06
C GLY A 535 24.27 -19.53 -19.18
N ILE A 536 23.12 -19.08 -19.70
CA ILE A 536 22.45 -19.70 -20.84
C ILE A 536 23.03 -19.11 -22.13
N THR A 537 23.43 -19.99 -23.04
CA THR A 537 23.86 -19.63 -24.39
C THR A 537 23.04 -20.43 -25.39
N VAL A 538 22.45 -19.75 -26.38
CA VAL A 538 21.64 -20.35 -27.44
C VAL A 538 22.39 -20.24 -28.75
N PHE A 539 22.50 -21.34 -29.47
CA PHE A 539 23.01 -21.44 -30.83
C PHE A 539 21.88 -21.94 -31.73
N GLN A 540 21.37 -21.07 -32.61
CA GLN A 540 20.30 -21.44 -33.55
C GLN A 540 20.81 -22.37 -34.66
N THR A 541 22.10 -22.29 -34.96
CA THR A 541 22.83 -23.16 -35.89
C THR A 541 23.96 -23.88 -35.14
N ALA A 542 24.61 -24.85 -35.80
CA ALA A 542 25.74 -25.55 -35.22
C ALA A 542 26.86 -24.57 -34.81
N PRO A 543 27.29 -24.53 -33.53
CA PRO A 543 28.36 -23.64 -33.09
C PRO A 543 29.73 -24.12 -33.57
N THR A 544 30.73 -23.23 -33.53
CA THR A 544 32.14 -23.64 -33.63
C THR A 544 32.61 -24.24 -32.31
N ALA A 545 33.70 -25.01 -32.35
CA ALA A 545 34.30 -25.63 -31.16
C ALA A 545 34.69 -24.57 -30.11
N GLU A 546 35.20 -23.42 -30.54
CA GLU A 546 35.60 -22.31 -29.67
C GLU A 546 34.40 -21.69 -28.97
N LEU A 547 33.33 -21.37 -29.71
CA LEU A 547 32.11 -20.77 -29.15
C LEU A 547 31.41 -21.74 -28.19
N PHE A 548 31.37 -23.02 -28.54
CA PHE A 548 30.80 -24.06 -27.69
C PHE A 548 31.58 -24.21 -26.37
N LYS A 549 32.92 -24.20 -26.43
CA LYS A 549 33.78 -24.21 -25.25
C LYS A 549 33.50 -23.03 -24.32
N VAL A 550 33.44 -21.81 -24.86
CA VAL A 550 33.13 -20.59 -24.07
C VAL A 550 31.76 -20.70 -23.41
N ALA A 551 30.76 -21.21 -24.13
CA ALA A 551 29.42 -21.40 -23.59
C ALA A 551 29.40 -22.40 -22.42
N LEU A 552 30.14 -23.51 -22.53
CA LEU A 552 30.30 -24.51 -21.47
C LEU A 552 30.99 -23.92 -20.24
N GLU A 553 32.13 -23.25 -20.42
CA GLU A 553 32.89 -22.61 -19.34
C GLU A 553 32.00 -21.63 -18.57
N ARG A 554 31.20 -20.84 -19.28
CA ARG A 554 30.25 -19.92 -18.67
C ARG A 554 29.16 -20.63 -17.88
N ALA A 555 28.58 -21.70 -18.44
CA ALA A 555 27.54 -22.47 -17.76
C ALA A 555 28.08 -23.16 -16.48
N LEU A 556 29.29 -23.72 -16.54
CA LEU A 556 29.98 -24.36 -15.42
C LEU A 556 30.50 -23.36 -14.38
N THR A 557 30.84 -22.13 -14.77
CA THR A 557 31.18 -21.07 -13.81
C THR A 557 29.94 -20.61 -13.04
N THR A 558 28.75 -20.70 -13.66
CA THR A 558 27.48 -20.31 -13.04
C THR A 558 26.88 -21.42 -12.16
N GLY A 559 27.26 -22.69 -12.35
CA GLY A 559 26.71 -23.82 -11.58
C GLY A 559 27.55 -25.09 -11.67
N THR A 560 27.22 -26.10 -10.85
CA THR A 560 28.05 -27.31 -10.70
C THR A 560 28.13 -28.23 -11.92
N SER A 561 27.21 -28.08 -12.87
CA SER A 561 27.20 -28.81 -14.15
C SER A 561 26.41 -28.06 -15.22
N ALA A 562 26.74 -28.33 -16.48
CA ALA A 562 26.08 -27.80 -17.65
C ALA A 562 25.22 -28.87 -18.32
N LEU A 563 24.07 -28.46 -18.84
CA LEU A 563 23.18 -29.27 -19.65
C LEU A 563 23.26 -28.72 -21.09
N VAL A 564 23.61 -29.60 -22.02
CA VAL A 564 23.65 -29.29 -23.46
C VAL A 564 22.46 -29.99 -24.11
N GLU A 565 21.61 -29.21 -24.77
CA GLU A 565 20.39 -29.71 -25.41
C GLU A 565 20.32 -29.30 -26.87
N ASN A 566 19.57 -30.06 -27.66
CA ASN A 566 19.18 -29.66 -29.00
C ASN A 566 18.37 -28.36 -28.95
N TYR A 567 18.71 -27.43 -29.83
CA TYR A 567 17.84 -26.26 -30.07
C TYR A 567 16.55 -26.73 -30.74
N VAL A 568 15.42 -26.29 -30.20
CA VAL A 568 14.10 -26.53 -30.77
C VAL A 568 13.64 -25.23 -31.41
N PRO A 569 13.49 -25.18 -32.75
CA PRO A 569 12.96 -24.01 -33.43
C PRO A 569 11.47 -23.84 -33.09
N GLY A 570 11.01 -22.59 -33.09
CA GLY A 570 9.61 -22.24 -32.84
C GLY A 570 9.45 -21.11 -31.83
N THR A 571 8.19 -20.81 -31.50
CA THR A 571 7.83 -19.74 -30.57
C THR A 571 7.64 -20.31 -29.17
N VAL A 572 8.21 -19.64 -28.16
CA VAL A 572 8.07 -20.05 -26.76
C VAL A 572 6.81 -19.43 -26.18
N TYR A 573 5.92 -20.26 -25.65
CA TYR A 573 4.73 -19.84 -24.91
C TYR A 573 4.85 -20.27 -23.45
N ARG A 574 4.58 -19.33 -22.53
CA ARG A 574 4.49 -19.59 -21.10
C ARG A 574 3.04 -19.77 -20.69
N PHE A 575 2.70 -20.97 -20.27
CA PHE A 575 1.42 -21.33 -19.67
C PHE A 575 1.52 -21.17 -18.16
N LEU A 576 0.57 -20.46 -17.55
CA LEU A 576 0.39 -20.40 -16.12
C LEU A 576 -0.69 -21.39 -15.69
N VAL A 577 -0.29 -22.43 -14.99
CA VAL A 577 -1.19 -23.43 -14.41
C VAL A 577 -1.40 -23.11 -12.92
N ILE A 578 -2.66 -23.03 -12.50
CA ILE A 578 -3.07 -22.88 -11.10
C ILE A 578 -4.16 -23.92 -10.81
N ALA A 579 -3.93 -24.78 -9.81
CA ALA A 579 -4.81 -25.86 -9.39
C ALA A 579 -5.34 -26.70 -10.56
N GLY A 580 -4.42 -27.18 -11.40
CA GLY A 580 -4.75 -28.05 -12.55
C GLY A 580 -5.46 -27.37 -13.71
N ARG A 581 -5.56 -26.03 -13.73
CA ARG A 581 -6.15 -25.26 -14.83
C ARG A 581 -5.16 -24.25 -15.38
N VAL A 582 -5.13 -24.09 -16.70
CA VAL A 582 -4.39 -23.00 -17.35
C VAL A 582 -5.17 -21.71 -17.17
N CYS A 583 -4.62 -20.78 -16.38
CA CYS A 583 -5.23 -19.48 -16.10
C CYS A 583 -4.78 -18.38 -17.07
N ALA A 584 -3.61 -18.52 -17.68
CA ALA A 584 -3.11 -17.58 -18.67
C ALA A 584 -2.07 -18.24 -19.58
N VAL A 585 -1.90 -17.70 -20.79
CA VAL A 585 -0.85 -18.07 -21.75
C VAL A 585 -0.25 -16.80 -22.32
N ALA A 586 1.07 -16.67 -22.22
CA ALA A 586 1.81 -15.56 -22.79
C ALA A 586 2.81 -16.06 -23.83
N GLU A 587 2.81 -15.50 -25.03
CA GLU A 587 3.94 -15.59 -25.95
C GLU A 587 5.14 -14.85 -25.34
N CYS A 588 6.29 -15.52 -25.30
CA CYS A 588 7.55 -14.99 -24.80
C CYS A 588 8.40 -14.48 -25.96
N MET A 589 8.13 -13.26 -26.45
CA MET A 589 8.94 -12.67 -27.51
C MET A 589 10.31 -12.28 -26.94
N PRO A 590 11.45 -12.77 -27.47
CA PRO A 590 12.77 -12.40 -26.97
C PRO A 590 12.96 -10.87 -26.91
N ALA A 591 13.82 -10.40 -26.01
CA ALA A 591 14.11 -8.97 -25.88
C ALA A 591 14.46 -8.40 -27.26
N ASN A 592 13.72 -7.39 -27.73
CA ASN A 592 13.77 -6.97 -29.13
C ASN A 592 13.53 -5.46 -29.30
N VAL A 593 13.88 -4.95 -30.48
CA VAL A 593 13.45 -3.64 -30.99
C VAL A 593 13.01 -3.76 -32.44
N VAL A 594 12.15 -2.84 -32.89
CA VAL A 594 11.73 -2.74 -34.29
C VAL A 594 12.37 -1.50 -34.92
N GLY A 595 13.00 -1.70 -36.07
CA GLY A 595 13.65 -0.63 -36.84
C GLY A 595 12.68 0.44 -37.31
N ASP A 596 13.14 1.68 -37.27
CA ASP A 596 12.47 2.83 -37.90
C ASP A 596 13.20 3.30 -39.18
N GLY A 597 14.29 2.63 -39.57
CA GLY A 597 15.14 2.97 -40.71
C GLY A 597 16.03 4.19 -40.49
N ARG A 598 16.10 4.76 -39.29
CA ARG A 598 16.80 6.02 -39.00
C ARG A 598 17.72 5.93 -37.79
N GLN A 599 17.26 5.30 -36.71
CA GLN A 599 17.96 5.25 -35.44
C GLN A 599 18.80 3.98 -35.30
N ALA A 600 19.97 4.12 -34.67
CA ALA A 600 20.76 2.96 -34.26
C ALA A 600 20.02 2.15 -33.19
N LEU A 601 20.36 0.87 -33.09
CA LEU A 601 19.75 -0.07 -32.13
C LEU A 601 19.77 0.44 -30.68
N THR A 602 20.86 1.09 -30.26
CA THR A 602 20.99 1.67 -28.90
C THR A 602 19.93 2.72 -28.60
N ALA A 603 19.62 3.60 -29.55
CA ALA A 603 18.57 4.61 -29.42
C ALA A 603 17.17 3.99 -29.43
N LEU A 604 16.95 2.95 -30.24
CA LEU A 604 15.70 2.20 -30.24
C LEU A 604 15.43 1.51 -28.90
N VAL A 605 16.46 0.97 -28.25
CA VAL A 605 16.36 0.36 -26.91
C VAL A 605 15.93 1.41 -25.86
N VAL A 606 16.60 2.56 -25.81
CA VAL A 606 16.24 3.67 -24.92
C VAL A 606 14.79 4.09 -25.15
N ARG A 607 14.39 4.24 -26.42
CA ARG A 607 13.03 4.59 -26.81
C ARG A 607 12.01 3.57 -26.31
N LYS A 608 12.23 2.27 -26.54
CA LYS A 608 11.29 1.20 -26.14
C LYS A 608 11.19 1.06 -24.62
N ASN A 609 12.30 1.18 -23.89
CA ASN A 609 12.28 1.20 -22.42
C ASN A 609 11.43 2.35 -21.87
N LYS A 610 11.57 3.56 -22.43
CA LYS A 610 10.80 4.74 -22.04
C LYS A 610 9.31 4.63 -22.44
N GLN A 611 9.01 4.21 -23.67
CA GLN A 611 7.63 4.14 -24.17
C GLN A 611 6.78 3.13 -23.40
N ALA A 612 7.37 1.99 -23.00
CA ALA A 612 6.66 0.95 -22.27
C ALA A 612 6.76 1.11 -20.75
N ASN A 613 7.42 2.17 -20.25
CA ASN A 613 7.73 2.38 -18.83
C ASN A 613 8.27 1.11 -18.16
N ARG A 614 9.23 0.43 -18.81
CA ARG A 614 9.81 -0.83 -18.31
C ARG A 614 10.55 -0.60 -17.01
N GLY A 615 10.29 -1.45 -16.02
CA GLY A 615 10.87 -1.32 -14.68
C GLY A 615 10.28 -0.17 -13.85
N LEU A 616 9.31 0.55 -14.40
CA LEU A 616 8.53 1.57 -13.70
C LEU A 616 7.07 1.08 -13.67
N ASN A 617 6.23 1.57 -14.57
CA ASN A 617 4.79 1.33 -14.51
C ASN A 617 4.38 -0.09 -14.88
N ARG A 618 5.12 -0.75 -15.78
CA ARG A 618 4.86 -2.15 -16.15
C ARG A 618 5.90 -3.06 -15.52
N PRO A 619 5.51 -4.25 -15.02
CA PRO A 619 6.41 -5.25 -14.45
C PRO A 619 7.24 -5.99 -15.52
N LEU A 620 7.59 -5.28 -16.60
CA LEU A 620 8.50 -5.74 -17.65
C LEU A 620 9.90 -5.24 -17.33
N ARG A 621 10.91 -6.11 -17.45
CA ARG A 621 12.30 -5.70 -17.21
C ARG A 621 12.83 -4.79 -18.34
N PRO A 622 13.70 -3.82 -18.01
CA PRO A 622 14.40 -3.03 -19.01
C PRO A 622 15.18 -3.92 -19.98
N LEU A 623 15.22 -3.53 -21.25
CA LEU A 623 15.98 -4.19 -22.28
C LEU A 623 17.49 -4.00 -22.03
N PRO A 624 18.30 -5.07 -22.09
CA PRO A 624 19.73 -5.01 -21.81
C PRO A 624 20.53 -4.48 -23.01
N LEU A 625 21.70 -3.91 -22.72
CA LEU A 625 22.78 -3.57 -23.66
C LEU A 625 24.13 -3.98 -23.05
N ASP A 626 24.24 -5.26 -22.70
CA ASP A 626 25.40 -5.88 -22.05
C ASP A 626 26.20 -6.79 -23.00
N GLY A 627 27.29 -7.39 -22.53
CA GLY A 627 28.14 -8.26 -23.35
C GLY A 627 27.41 -9.49 -23.92
N GLN A 628 26.37 -9.99 -23.24
CA GLN A 628 25.53 -11.04 -23.81
C GLN A 628 24.72 -10.52 -25.01
N THR A 629 24.35 -9.24 -25.01
CA THR A 629 23.60 -8.62 -26.11
C THR A 629 24.49 -8.56 -27.35
N ASP A 630 25.77 -8.23 -27.16
CA ASP A 630 26.75 -8.25 -28.25
C ASP A 630 26.94 -9.64 -28.83
N PHE A 631 27.09 -10.64 -27.95
CA PHE A 631 27.22 -12.04 -28.37
C PHE A 631 26.02 -12.50 -29.20
N ASP A 632 24.80 -12.23 -28.72
CA ASP A 632 23.56 -12.61 -29.40
C ASP A 632 23.36 -11.86 -30.72
N LEU A 633 23.78 -10.59 -30.80
CA LEU A 633 23.77 -9.82 -32.05
C LEU A 633 24.79 -10.36 -33.06
N GLN A 634 26.01 -10.71 -32.62
CA GLN A 634 27.04 -11.26 -33.48
C GLN A 634 26.63 -12.59 -34.11
N GLN A 635 25.93 -13.44 -33.36
CA GLN A 635 25.35 -14.69 -33.87
C GLN A 635 24.33 -14.46 -34.99
N GLN A 636 23.69 -13.29 -35.00
CA GLN A 636 22.78 -12.85 -36.07
C GLN A 636 23.50 -12.08 -37.19
N GLY A 637 24.83 -11.93 -37.13
CA GLY A 637 25.61 -11.11 -38.06
C GLY A 637 25.44 -9.59 -37.84
N LEU A 638 25.02 -9.18 -36.65
CA LEU A 638 24.68 -7.80 -36.30
C LEU A 638 25.62 -7.22 -35.23
N GLN A 639 25.57 -5.90 -35.07
CA GLN A 639 26.29 -5.14 -34.04
C GLN A 639 25.44 -3.98 -33.54
N ARG A 640 25.78 -3.37 -32.39
CA ARG A 640 24.95 -2.29 -31.79
C ARG A 640 24.79 -1.05 -32.67
N SER A 641 25.73 -0.79 -33.57
CA SER A 641 25.75 0.37 -34.46
C SER A 641 24.80 0.26 -35.65
N ILE A 642 24.16 -0.91 -35.86
CA ILE A 642 23.23 -1.07 -36.98
C ILE A 642 22.08 -0.09 -36.88
N ILE A 643 21.59 0.34 -38.04
CA ILE A 643 20.30 1.02 -38.21
C ILE A 643 19.36 0.00 -38.87
N PRO A 644 18.49 -0.68 -38.11
CA PRO A 644 17.61 -1.68 -38.69
C PRO A 644 16.61 -1.01 -39.64
N ALA A 645 16.38 -1.64 -40.80
CA ALA A 645 15.40 -1.16 -41.77
C ALA A 645 14.01 -1.04 -41.13
N ARG A 646 13.19 -0.12 -41.64
CA ARG A 646 11.88 0.14 -41.06
C ARG A 646 11.01 -1.12 -41.07
N GLY A 647 10.50 -1.50 -39.91
CA GLY A 647 9.65 -2.69 -39.72
C GLY A 647 10.41 -3.98 -39.42
N ASN A 648 11.74 -4.00 -39.55
CA ASN A 648 12.53 -5.19 -39.23
C ASN A 648 12.76 -5.28 -37.71
N GLN A 649 12.37 -6.41 -37.13
CA GLN A 649 12.66 -6.74 -35.75
C GLN A 649 14.10 -7.23 -35.60
N VAL A 650 14.77 -6.77 -34.54
CA VAL A 650 16.08 -7.27 -34.13
C VAL A 650 15.99 -7.79 -32.70
N ASN A 651 16.41 -9.03 -32.50
CA ASN A 651 16.44 -9.65 -31.18
C ASN A 651 17.77 -9.31 -30.49
N LEU A 652 17.68 -8.68 -29.33
CA LEU A 652 18.77 -8.38 -28.40
C LEU A 652 19.18 -9.62 -27.58
N ARG A 653 18.29 -10.60 -27.52
CA ARG A 653 18.49 -11.89 -26.86
C ARG A 653 18.02 -13.00 -27.78
N LEU A 654 18.76 -14.11 -27.80
CA LEU A 654 18.29 -15.34 -28.44
C LEU A 654 17.47 -16.24 -27.50
N ALA A 655 17.67 -16.10 -26.18
CA ALA A 655 16.84 -16.78 -25.19
C ALA A 655 15.57 -15.98 -24.87
N ALA A 656 14.40 -16.61 -25.04
CA ALA A 656 13.10 -16.04 -24.70
C ALA A 656 12.83 -16.15 -23.19
N THR A 657 13.16 -15.12 -22.41
CA THR A 657 12.84 -15.06 -20.98
C THR A 657 12.54 -13.65 -20.49
N PHE A 658 11.47 -13.49 -19.70
CA PHE A 658 11.08 -12.21 -19.09
C PHE A 658 12.17 -11.66 -18.18
N ALA A 659 12.99 -12.54 -17.59
CA ALA A 659 14.12 -12.18 -16.77
C ALA A 659 15.17 -11.31 -17.50
N THR A 660 15.20 -11.34 -18.83
CA THR A 660 16.11 -10.52 -19.66
C THR A 660 15.37 -9.53 -20.55
N GLY A 661 14.14 -9.17 -20.20
CA GLY A 661 13.38 -8.12 -20.90
C GLY A 661 12.59 -8.60 -22.11
N ALA A 662 12.28 -9.89 -22.21
CA ALA A 662 11.30 -10.39 -23.19
C ALA A 662 9.95 -9.67 -23.04
N ASP A 663 9.22 -9.60 -24.15
CA ASP A 663 7.86 -9.05 -24.16
C ASP A 663 6.87 -10.20 -23.92
N ALA A 664 5.87 -9.95 -23.08
CA ALA A 664 4.75 -10.87 -22.89
C ALA A 664 3.59 -10.44 -23.80
N VAL A 665 3.13 -11.31 -24.69
CA VAL A 665 1.89 -11.09 -25.46
C VAL A 665 0.86 -12.09 -24.97
N ASP A 666 -0.27 -11.61 -24.43
CA ASP A 666 -1.35 -12.49 -24.02
C ASP A 666 -1.99 -13.14 -25.25
N VAL A 667 -2.03 -14.47 -25.22
CA VAL A 667 -2.63 -15.34 -26.26
C VAL A 667 -3.54 -16.39 -25.61
N THR A 668 -4.02 -16.12 -24.39
CA THR A 668 -4.81 -17.07 -23.59
C THR A 668 -6.05 -17.57 -24.33
N ALA A 669 -6.73 -16.67 -25.04
CA ALA A 669 -7.93 -16.97 -25.82
C ALA A 669 -7.61 -17.61 -27.19
N ASP A 670 -6.47 -17.28 -27.78
CA ASP A 670 -6.10 -17.73 -29.13
C ASP A 670 -5.51 -19.15 -29.12
N MET A 671 -4.84 -19.53 -28.03
CA MET A 671 -4.16 -20.82 -27.88
C MET A 671 -5.13 -22.01 -27.91
N ASP A 672 -4.86 -22.96 -28.80
CA ASP A 672 -5.62 -24.20 -28.91
C ASP A 672 -5.65 -24.98 -27.58
N ALA A 673 -6.79 -25.63 -27.30
CA ALA A 673 -7.03 -26.31 -26.04
C ALA A 673 -6.08 -27.49 -25.78
N SER A 674 -5.63 -28.18 -26.83
CA SER A 674 -4.72 -29.33 -26.74
C SER A 674 -3.39 -28.97 -26.06
N TYR A 675 -2.86 -27.75 -26.27
CA TYR A 675 -1.63 -27.29 -25.62
C TYR A 675 -1.83 -26.99 -24.13
N LYS A 676 -3.05 -26.59 -23.75
CA LYS A 676 -3.41 -26.39 -22.34
C LYS A 676 -3.41 -27.71 -21.59
N GLU A 677 -3.83 -28.80 -22.24
CA GLU A 677 -3.74 -30.16 -21.68
C GLU A 677 -2.29 -30.60 -21.48
N VAL A 678 -1.40 -30.34 -22.46
CA VAL A 678 0.04 -30.59 -22.32
C VAL A 678 0.64 -29.82 -21.14
N ALA A 679 0.28 -28.53 -20.98
CA ALA A 679 0.75 -27.72 -19.86
C ALA A 679 0.29 -28.26 -18.50
N VAL A 680 -0.98 -28.69 -18.40
CA VAL A 680 -1.51 -29.32 -17.17
C VAL A 680 -0.80 -30.64 -16.88
N ALA A 681 -0.60 -31.49 -17.89
CA ALA A 681 0.14 -32.74 -17.75
C ALA A 681 1.59 -32.51 -17.29
N ALA A 682 2.25 -31.47 -17.82
CA ALA A 682 3.60 -31.09 -17.41
C ALA A 682 3.65 -30.65 -15.94
N ALA A 683 2.69 -29.84 -15.48
CA ALA A 683 2.59 -29.46 -14.07
C ALA A 683 2.33 -30.67 -13.17
N GLN A 684 1.43 -31.58 -13.58
CA GLN A 684 1.11 -32.81 -12.85
C GLN A 684 2.30 -33.77 -12.75
N ALA A 685 3.12 -33.90 -13.80
CA ALA A 685 4.32 -34.74 -13.81
C ALA A 685 5.33 -34.33 -12.71
N LEU A 686 5.36 -33.05 -12.34
CA LEU A 686 6.15 -32.53 -11.23
C LEU A 686 5.37 -32.33 -9.93
N GLN A 687 4.09 -32.72 -9.90
CA GLN A 687 3.18 -32.54 -8.76
C GLN A 687 3.07 -31.08 -8.31
N LEU A 688 3.05 -30.16 -9.27
CA LEU A 688 2.92 -28.73 -9.03
C LEU A 688 1.45 -28.29 -9.16
N GLN A 689 0.94 -27.62 -8.13
CA GLN A 689 -0.37 -26.97 -8.16
C GLN A 689 -0.28 -25.59 -8.79
N VAL A 690 0.84 -24.89 -8.64
CA VAL A 690 1.11 -23.62 -9.29
C VAL A 690 2.38 -23.77 -10.12
N ALA A 691 2.28 -23.62 -11.44
CA ALA A 691 3.40 -23.84 -12.34
C ALA A 691 3.42 -22.85 -13.51
N GLY A 692 4.61 -22.43 -13.91
CA GLY A 692 4.86 -21.86 -15.22
C GLY A 692 5.44 -22.94 -16.13
N VAL A 693 4.82 -23.21 -17.27
CA VAL A 693 5.27 -24.22 -18.24
C VAL A 693 5.65 -23.52 -19.53
N ASP A 694 6.89 -23.72 -19.98
CA ASP A 694 7.38 -23.22 -21.25
C ASP A 694 7.29 -24.30 -22.32
N ILE A 695 6.53 -24.02 -23.38
CA ILE A 695 6.35 -24.93 -24.51
C ILE A 695 6.78 -24.21 -25.79
N VAL A 696 7.57 -24.87 -26.62
CA VAL A 696 7.81 -24.43 -28.00
C VAL A 696 6.69 -24.94 -28.88
N ILE A 697 6.04 -24.01 -29.57
CA ILE A 697 4.91 -24.25 -30.46
C ILE A 697 5.14 -23.42 -31.73
N ASP A 698 5.03 -24.05 -32.89
CA ASP A 698 5.20 -23.36 -34.18
C ASP A 698 3.94 -22.62 -34.61
N ASN A 699 2.78 -23.26 -34.42
CA ASN A 699 1.47 -22.70 -34.78
C ASN A 699 0.46 -22.94 -33.65
N LEU A 700 0.17 -21.89 -32.88
CA LEU A 700 -0.74 -21.95 -31.73
C LEU A 700 -2.20 -22.34 -32.06
N TYR A 701 -2.57 -22.32 -33.34
CA TYR A 701 -3.90 -22.70 -33.84
C TYR A 701 -3.99 -24.16 -34.32
N GLN A 702 -2.85 -24.84 -34.48
CA GLN A 702 -2.84 -26.23 -34.89
C GLN A 702 -2.90 -27.11 -33.64
N PRO A 703 -3.86 -28.03 -33.50
CA PRO A 703 -3.91 -28.90 -32.32
C PRO A 703 -2.71 -29.85 -32.29
N VAL A 704 -2.17 -30.10 -31.10
CA VAL A 704 -1.27 -31.24 -30.86
C VAL A 704 -2.11 -32.49 -30.64
N ASP A 705 -1.74 -33.58 -31.31
CA ASP A 705 -2.41 -34.89 -31.17
C ASP A 705 -1.38 -36.02 -31.12
N ALA A 706 -1.87 -37.26 -31.02
CA ALA A 706 -1.01 -38.44 -30.92
C ALA A 706 -0.21 -38.72 -32.20
N ALA A 707 -0.64 -38.20 -33.37
CA ALA A 707 0.09 -38.33 -34.63
C ALA A 707 1.18 -37.27 -34.77
N HIS A 708 0.99 -36.11 -34.12
CA HIS A 708 1.89 -34.96 -34.17
C HIS A 708 2.38 -34.49 -32.77
N PRO A 709 2.93 -35.39 -31.92
CA PRO A 709 3.38 -35.02 -30.58
C PRO A 709 4.56 -34.03 -30.60
N GLU A 710 5.29 -33.93 -31.72
CA GLU A 710 6.39 -32.98 -31.91
C GLU A 710 5.97 -31.51 -31.87
N LEU A 711 4.68 -31.21 -32.10
CA LEU A 711 4.16 -29.84 -32.12
C LEU A 711 4.19 -29.15 -30.74
N ALA A 712 4.43 -29.90 -29.67
CA ALA A 712 4.54 -29.38 -28.31
C ALA A 712 5.79 -29.90 -27.61
N THR A 713 6.88 -29.11 -27.62
CA THR A 713 8.09 -29.47 -26.88
C THR A 713 8.22 -28.66 -25.58
N VAL A 714 8.15 -29.35 -24.44
CA VAL A 714 8.25 -28.72 -23.11
C VAL A 714 9.71 -28.41 -22.79
N LEU A 715 10.04 -27.12 -22.69
CA LEU A 715 11.39 -26.65 -22.39
C LEU A 715 11.70 -26.61 -20.90
N SER A 716 10.71 -26.20 -20.10
CA SER A 716 10.92 -25.90 -18.70
C SER A 716 9.60 -25.86 -17.92
N VAL A 717 9.66 -26.22 -16.64
CA VAL A 717 8.56 -26.07 -15.69
C VAL A 717 9.10 -25.42 -14.42
N THR A 718 8.50 -24.32 -13.99
CA THR A 718 8.87 -23.59 -12.76
C THR A 718 7.76 -23.66 -11.72
N ALA A 719 8.11 -23.98 -10.48
CA ALA A 719 7.19 -23.94 -9.33
C ALA A 719 6.90 -22.52 -8.82
N ARG A 720 7.55 -21.50 -9.39
CA ARG A 720 7.38 -20.07 -9.05
C ARG A 720 7.26 -19.27 -10.35
N PRO A 721 6.09 -19.32 -11.01
CA PRO A 721 5.85 -18.53 -12.21
C PRO A 721 5.80 -17.02 -11.88
N GLU A 722 6.26 -16.20 -12.81
CA GLU A 722 6.05 -14.74 -12.77
C GLU A 722 4.57 -14.46 -13.05
N LEU A 723 3.83 -13.88 -12.11
CA LEU A 723 2.39 -13.63 -12.26
C LEU A 723 2.15 -12.29 -12.97
N ALA A 724 2.96 -11.30 -12.63
CA ALA A 724 2.80 -9.92 -13.07
C ALA A 724 2.84 -9.76 -14.60
N VAL A 725 3.57 -10.64 -15.31
CA VAL A 725 3.62 -10.63 -16.78
C VAL A 725 2.30 -11.02 -17.44
N HIS A 726 1.44 -11.78 -16.74
CA HIS A 726 0.12 -12.16 -17.20
C HIS A 726 -0.95 -11.11 -16.83
N GLU A 727 -0.78 -10.39 -15.72
CA GLU A 727 -1.68 -9.27 -15.35
C GLU A 727 -1.36 -7.97 -16.08
N ALA A 728 -0.13 -7.83 -16.59
CA ALA A 728 0.34 -6.63 -17.24
C ALA A 728 1.13 -6.95 -18.52
N PRO A 729 0.51 -7.65 -19.50
CA PRO A 729 1.22 -8.03 -20.71
C PRO A 729 1.65 -6.79 -21.52
N TYR A 730 2.67 -6.96 -22.37
CA TYR A 730 3.07 -5.90 -23.30
C TYR A 730 1.96 -5.61 -24.32
N PHE A 731 1.36 -6.66 -24.86
CA PHE A 731 0.18 -6.63 -25.73
C PHE A 731 -0.83 -7.71 -25.33
N GLY A 732 -2.10 -7.50 -25.68
CA GLY A 732 -3.20 -8.43 -25.36
C GLY A 732 -3.94 -8.06 -24.06
N THR A 733 -4.71 -9.01 -23.54
CA THR A 733 -5.62 -8.78 -22.40
C THR A 733 -4.97 -9.19 -21.09
N ALA A 734 -5.07 -8.35 -20.07
CA ALA A 734 -4.65 -8.70 -18.71
C ALA A 734 -5.49 -9.87 -18.17
N GLN A 735 -4.82 -10.91 -17.68
CA GLN A 735 -5.48 -12.08 -17.09
C GLN A 735 -5.48 -11.96 -15.55
N PRO A 736 -6.59 -12.25 -14.84
CA PRO A 736 -6.72 -12.01 -13.39
C PRO A 736 -6.06 -13.13 -12.55
N VAL A 737 -4.76 -13.35 -12.73
CA VAL A 737 -4.07 -14.54 -12.21
C VAL A 737 -3.80 -14.50 -10.72
N THR A 738 -3.60 -13.31 -10.13
CA THR A 738 -3.45 -13.17 -8.67
C THR A 738 -4.77 -13.42 -7.95
N ALA A 739 -5.88 -12.97 -8.53
CA ALA A 739 -7.22 -13.29 -8.05
C ALA A 739 -7.47 -14.80 -8.07
N ALA A 740 -7.14 -15.47 -9.18
CA ALA A 740 -7.25 -16.93 -9.29
C ALA A 740 -6.38 -17.68 -8.28
N LEU A 741 -5.15 -17.19 -8.02
CA LEU A 741 -4.27 -17.76 -7.00
C LEU A 741 -4.86 -17.60 -5.60
N LEU A 742 -5.36 -16.41 -5.27
CA LEU A 742 -6.02 -16.15 -3.99
C LEU A 742 -7.24 -17.03 -3.77
N ASP A 743 -8.06 -17.24 -4.79
CA ASP A 743 -9.22 -18.15 -4.69
C ASP A 743 -8.78 -19.56 -4.26
N GLN A 744 -7.68 -20.07 -4.80
CA GLN A 744 -7.15 -21.38 -4.43
C GLN A 744 -6.54 -21.41 -3.03
N LEU A 745 -5.87 -20.35 -2.60
CA LEU A 745 -5.29 -20.28 -1.25
C LEU A 745 -6.36 -20.22 -0.16
N LEU A 746 -7.47 -19.54 -0.45
CA LEU A 746 -8.55 -19.29 0.50
C LEU A 746 -9.67 -20.35 0.45
N THR A 747 -9.58 -21.31 -0.48
CA THR A 747 -10.48 -22.46 -0.50
C THR A 747 -10.18 -23.34 0.72
N LYS A 748 -11.22 -23.57 1.54
CA LYS A 748 -11.15 -24.36 2.77
C LYS A 748 -10.95 -25.85 2.52
#